data_AF-A0AAE3CYU0-F1
#
_entry.id   AF-A0AAE3CYU0-F1
#
_cell.length_a   1.000
_cell.length_b   1.000
_cell.length_c   1.000
_cell.angle_alpha   90.00
_cell.angle_beta   90.00
_cell.angle_gamma   90.00
#
_symmetry.space_group_name_H-M   'P 1'
#
loop_
_entity.id
_entity.type
_entity.pdbx_description
1 polymer ?
#
loop_
_entity_poly.entity_id
_entity_poly.type
_entity_poly.pdbx_seq_one_letter_code
_entity_poly.pdbx_strand_id
1 'polypeptide(L)'
;MAISDGKIPVNMEPTERRFCSVLFADIVQSTELIYDLDPEEAFEKTTPVIRLIMEVCESFGALTRNTGDGAIAFFGIPKADEEHVLKAVHAGLAVLKNMSELGSDRVDLRIGIHVGEVLVGTIHHSNVEELAVAGSTVHVAKRIEESARPNTVAISGAVQEIIGNLFNTIALGEKDLKGVKDATGIYEVTSRDETVSRWDHRTSLGLSAFVGREDELARLNAAWDRVRDGVESWIAIQGEAGVGKSRLAHEFLDQRALGPHTTLDFTSSSLDRHVAFLPVINELGRILGINARSSLSEATGILHDALEAEFADDPMHCNALLSVFGLIVADQKWVELGSEKKASYVFSSLSSVLGKLSAASPLVVLFEDIHWSDQGTRKFLEYMLEHWRGNRTLFLVLSRDALAFGGGKVEKINLLPLDEKSTNRFLENILGDFAQSPTLEKIIKKFGDRTPLFIEELSLHFRKKGVIDRYVGMSDEKLELTSLQLPTSVHSLIAQRLDALSPEERKAVQLAAVIGNTLPLELFVAMLGDSAKDADALIGTLIDNGVLHRQNDKTCRFKHALIQQVAYNGMPRMRRRRIHRDVVEAIGQLDPGRDPGLLQTLAIHAELGEQWMTAARGYLDSGNIAIDRAAFDSAIYNFNSALSCLAKEMESETAARLGIEIRRRKRVAMVPSADFRRILDVAEEIEELSLQVGDHSSRMHAMVDRTILLTVLSGTDEAIRAGHDALEQSNSADDRLHSAYAAFGLGQAYWFAGDFQRAVDITGRYRDLFLKEFRGASPSTNGSVSVLGLATRANALVALDEIRLAEEEIAIVMEIAEETGTSYDASFSAVSKGLLHLAKGEAEEAITWLSDAFSRSRDAGLEVLCAFSAAPLIRAYANADNFVEARNTAKTALAIAEQKNIDAFRAWLMAAQIEMLCLEGRFERLDETLAQVMPLCDKNGYKGFHAQIVADVTLAHARAGGEDAKRFTGETVKQVLQLPRV
;
A
#
# COMPACT_ATOMS: atom_id res chain seq x y z
N MET A 1 -46.99 16.99 35.52
CA MET A 1 -46.19 18.12 35.01
C MET A 1 -44.87 18.11 35.78
N ALA A 2 -43.88 17.39 35.27
CA ALA A 2 -42.57 17.28 35.88
C ALA A 2 -41.64 18.33 35.24
N ILE A 3 -41.03 19.13 36.11
CA ILE A 3 -40.06 20.17 35.80
C ILE A 3 -38.81 19.47 35.26
N SER A 4 -38.48 19.72 33.99
CA SER A 4 -37.27 19.20 33.35
C SER A 4 -36.05 19.93 33.92
N ASP A 5 -35.11 19.17 34.47
CA ASP A 5 -33.75 19.62 34.80
C ASP A 5 -33.10 20.30 33.60
N GLY A 6 -33.11 21.64 33.61
CA GLY A 6 -32.39 22.47 32.66
C GLY A 6 -30.89 22.43 32.93
N LYS A 7 -30.22 21.33 32.56
CA LYS A 7 -28.78 21.35 32.26
C LYS A 7 -28.63 21.77 30.81
N ILE A 8 -28.32 23.05 30.59
CA ILE A 8 -27.75 23.49 29.31
C ILE A 8 -26.48 22.65 29.10
N PRO A 9 -26.36 21.86 28.02
CA PRO A 9 -25.13 21.12 27.76
C PRO A 9 -24.03 22.14 27.47
N VAL A 10 -23.07 22.25 28.38
CA VAL A 10 -21.85 23.02 28.15
C VAL A 10 -21.01 22.20 27.15
N ASN A 11 -21.08 22.55 25.87
CA ASN A 11 -20.21 21.96 24.85
C ASN A 11 -18.80 22.51 25.05
N MET A 12 -17.91 21.69 25.61
CA MET A 12 -16.47 21.90 25.53
C MET A 12 -16.01 21.46 24.14
N GLU A 13 -15.40 22.35 23.36
CA GLU A 13 -14.68 21.94 22.15
C GLU A 13 -13.24 21.57 22.55
N PRO A 14 -12.86 20.27 22.55
CA PRO A 14 -11.51 19.87 22.90
C PRO A 14 -10.55 20.31 21.78
N THR A 15 -9.60 21.18 22.11
CA THR A 15 -8.64 21.73 21.15
C THR A 15 -7.31 21.00 21.18
N GLU A 16 -6.87 20.50 22.35
CA GLU A 16 -5.54 19.90 22.49
C GLU A 16 -5.43 18.98 23.73
N ARG A 17 -4.62 17.91 23.62
CA ARG A 17 -4.13 17.16 24.78
C ARG A 17 -2.77 17.73 25.18
N ARG A 18 -2.58 18.04 26.46
CA ARG A 18 -1.34 18.62 26.96
C ARG A 18 -0.90 17.99 28.25
N PHE A 19 0.41 17.97 28.44
CA PHE A 19 1.01 17.67 29.73
C PHE A 19 1.19 19.00 30.48
N CYS A 20 0.66 19.12 31.70
CA CYS A 20 0.73 20.36 32.47
C CYS A 20 0.92 20.09 33.97
N SER A 21 1.33 21.12 34.70
CA SER A 21 1.33 21.09 36.17
C SER A 21 0.12 21.83 36.71
N VAL A 22 -0.53 21.21 37.69
CA VAL A 22 -1.68 21.77 38.39
C VAL A 22 -1.26 21.99 39.84
N LEU A 23 -1.37 23.23 40.30
CA LEU A 23 -1.20 23.63 41.68
C LEU A 23 -2.56 23.97 42.26
N PHE A 24 -2.90 23.37 43.39
CA PHE A 24 -3.99 23.79 44.25
C PHE A 24 -3.42 24.44 45.50
N ALA A 25 -4.01 25.56 45.91
CA ALA A 25 -3.70 26.22 47.17
C ALA A 25 -5.02 26.57 47.88
N ASP A 26 -5.18 26.10 49.11
CA ASP A 26 -6.41 26.23 49.90
C ASP A 26 -6.13 26.80 51.29
N ILE A 27 -7.10 27.56 51.83
CA ILE A 27 -7.02 28.13 53.18
C ILE A 27 -7.46 27.09 54.20
N VAL A 28 -6.59 26.77 55.16
CA VAL A 28 -6.88 25.80 56.23
C VAL A 28 -8.05 26.31 57.09
N GLN A 29 -9.07 25.47 57.29
CA GLN A 29 -10.26 25.78 58.09
C GLN A 29 -11.00 27.06 57.63
N SER A 30 -11.02 27.33 56.33
CA SER A 30 -11.69 28.51 55.73
C SER A 30 -13.12 28.75 56.23
N THR A 31 -13.90 27.68 56.45
CA THR A 31 -15.28 27.77 56.97
C THR A 31 -15.33 28.21 58.43
N GLU A 32 -14.40 27.78 59.29
CA GLU A 32 -14.33 28.20 60.70
C GLU A 32 -13.78 29.63 60.82
N LEU A 33 -12.87 30.02 59.90
CA LEU A 33 -12.29 31.36 59.83
C LEU A 33 -13.32 32.47 59.56
N ILE A 34 -14.44 32.11 58.91
CA ILE A 34 -15.52 33.01 58.48
C ILE A 34 -16.88 32.70 59.11
N TYR A 35 -17.00 31.67 59.95
CA TYR A 35 -18.28 31.18 60.49
C TYR A 35 -19.06 32.24 61.27
N ASP A 36 -18.36 33.06 62.05
CA ASP A 36 -18.93 34.13 62.90
C ASP A 36 -18.84 35.53 62.24
N LEU A 37 -18.42 35.62 60.97
CA LEU A 37 -18.28 36.88 60.23
C LEU A 37 -19.51 37.14 59.35
N ASP A 38 -19.82 38.42 59.14
CA ASP A 38 -20.79 38.80 58.09
C ASP A 38 -20.25 38.40 56.70
N PRO A 39 -21.09 38.02 55.71
CA PRO A 39 -20.63 37.66 54.37
C PRO A 39 -19.75 38.73 53.69
N GLU A 40 -19.95 40.02 53.97
CA GLU A 40 -19.07 41.09 53.46
C GLU A 40 -17.70 41.04 54.16
N GLU A 41 -17.66 40.87 55.48
CA GLU A 41 -16.42 40.75 56.27
C GLU A 41 -15.63 39.46 55.93
N ALA A 42 -16.35 38.36 55.67
CA ALA A 42 -15.77 37.09 55.22
C ALA A 42 -15.10 37.24 53.84
N PHE A 43 -15.75 37.96 52.92
CA PHE A 43 -15.22 38.25 51.58
C PHE A 43 -14.01 39.20 51.64
N GLU A 44 -14.05 40.24 52.48
CA GLU A 44 -12.92 41.16 52.69
C GLU A 44 -11.70 40.46 53.29
N LYS A 45 -11.90 39.42 54.11
CA LYS A 45 -10.82 38.67 54.76
C LYS A 45 -10.14 37.63 53.86
N THR A 46 -10.89 36.93 52.98
CA THR A 46 -10.34 35.86 52.12
C THR A 46 -9.84 36.37 50.77
N THR A 47 -10.45 37.45 50.23
CA THR A 47 -10.09 37.99 48.91
C THR A 47 -8.62 38.41 48.77
N PRO A 48 -7.98 39.08 49.76
CA PRO A 48 -6.57 39.44 49.66
C PRO A 48 -5.64 38.23 49.59
N VAL A 49 -5.97 37.15 50.31
CA VAL A 49 -5.20 35.90 50.34
C VAL A 49 -5.30 35.19 48.99
N ILE A 50 -6.51 35.04 48.46
CA ILE A 50 -6.73 34.39 47.15
C ILE A 50 -6.06 35.21 46.04
N ARG A 51 -6.14 36.55 46.11
CA ARG A 51 -5.46 37.45 45.16
C ARG A 51 -3.95 37.26 45.21
N LEU A 52 -3.35 37.19 46.40
CA LEU A 52 -1.91 36.93 46.55
C LEU A 52 -1.50 35.61 45.88
N ILE A 53 -2.25 34.53 46.12
CA ILE A 53 -1.96 33.22 45.54
C ILE A 53 -1.98 33.30 44.01
N MET A 54 -3.03 33.94 43.46
CA MET A 54 -3.18 34.11 42.01
C MET A 54 -2.05 34.96 41.42
N GLU A 55 -1.78 36.15 41.99
CA GLU A 55 -0.73 37.07 41.53
C GLU A 55 0.66 36.41 41.53
N VAL A 56 0.99 35.67 42.60
CA VAL A 56 2.26 34.94 42.68
C VAL A 56 2.31 33.85 41.60
N CYS A 57 1.27 33.02 41.44
CA CYS A 57 1.28 31.96 40.42
C CYS A 57 1.34 32.53 38.99
N GLU A 58 0.64 33.62 38.72
CA GLU A 58 0.65 34.32 37.43
C GLU A 58 2.03 34.91 37.10
N SER A 59 2.76 35.40 38.11
CA SER A 59 4.15 35.88 37.92
C SER A 59 5.11 34.78 37.46
N PHE A 60 4.77 33.51 37.73
CA PHE A 60 5.47 32.33 37.23
C PHE A 60 4.86 31.76 35.94
N GLY A 61 3.92 32.48 35.31
CA GLY A 61 3.33 32.13 34.01
C GLY A 61 2.14 31.17 34.08
N ALA A 62 1.51 30.99 35.24
CA ALA A 62 0.31 30.16 35.36
C ALA A 62 -0.97 30.86 34.87
N LEU A 63 -1.92 30.08 34.37
CA LEU A 63 -3.32 30.46 34.28
C LEU A 63 -4.01 30.12 35.61
N THR A 64 -4.62 31.09 36.29
CA THR A 64 -5.23 30.89 37.61
C THR A 64 -6.76 30.99 37.60
N ARG A 65 -7.41 30.35 38.57
CA ARG A 65 -8.85 30.50 38.85
C ARG A 65 -9.12 30.48 40.34
N ASN A 66 -10.08 31.29 40.76
CA ASN A 66 -10.60 31.32 42.12
C ASN A 66 -11.52 30.10 42.35
N THR A 67 -11.33 29.37 43.45
CA THR A 67 -12.18 28.23 43.85
C THR A 67 -13.16 28.56 44.99
N GLY A 68 -13.13 29.79 45.51
CA GLY A 68 -13.95 30.31 46.60
C GLY A 68 -13.16 30.44 47.91
N ASP A 69 -12.54 29.34 48.33
CA ASP A 69 -11.72 29.18 49.53
C ASP A 69 -10.20 29.13 49.26
N GLY A 70 -9.82 29.21 47.98
CA GLY A 70 -8.45 29.10 47.51
C GLY A 70 -8.32 29.43 46.02
N ALA A 71 -7.22 28.97 45.42
CA ALA A 71 -7.01 29.09 43.98
C ALA A 71 -6.41 27.82 43.37
N ILE A 72 -6.70 27.63 42.09
CA ILE A 72 -6.06 26.63 41.22
C ILE A 72 -5.22 27.35 40.16
N ALA A 73 -4.02 26.85 39.91
CA ALA A 73 -3.09 27.39 38.92
C ALA A 73 -2.60 26.30 37.96
N PHE A 74 -2.64 26.59 36.66
CA PHE A 74 -2.21 25.70 35.59
C PHE A 74 -0.94 26.25 34.93
N PHE A 75 0.15 25.49 35.00
CA PHE A 75 1.42 25.84 34.38
C PHE A 75 1.64 25.01 33.12
N GLY A 76 2.12 25.62 32.04
CA GLY A 76 2.25 24.99 30.71
C GLY A 76 0.99 25.12 29.83
N ILE A 77 0.00 25.90 30.28
CA ILE A 77 -1.25 26.21 29.56
C ILE A 77 -1.58 27.70 29.78
N PRO A 78 -2.03 28.45 28.75
CA PRO A 78 -2.32 28.05 27.36
C PRO A 78 -1.07 27.99 26.48
N LYS A 79 0.12 28.28 27.00
CA LYS A 79 1.41 28.13 26.30
C LYS A 79 2.23 27.03 26.96
N ALA A 80 2.69 26.07 26.16
CA ALA A 80 3.58 25.02 26.65
C ALA A 80 4.89 25.64 27.17
N ASP A 81 5.38 25.12 28.28
CA ASP A 81 6.53 25.68 29.00
C ASP A 81 7.36 24.53 29.53
N GLU A 82 8.57 24.31 28.99
CA GLU A 82 9.44 23.19 29.36
C GLU A 82 9.78 23.17 30.87
N GLU A 83 9.58 24.28 31.58
CA GLU A 83 9.81 24.42 33.02
C GLU A 83 8.53 24.45 33.84
N HIS A 84 7.37 24.11 33.27
CA HIS A 84 6.07 24.24 33.96
C HIS A 84 6.03 23.56 35.33
N VAL A 85 6.71 22.42 35.50
CA VAL A 85 6.81 21.71 36.78
C VAL A 85 7.68 22.47 37.78
N LEU A 86 8.83 22.99 37.35
CA LEU A 86 9.73 23.77 38.21
C LEU A 86 9.07 25.10 38.62
N LYS A 87 8.40 25.77 37.69
CA LYS A 87 7.65 27.00 37.92
C LYS A 87 6.48 26.79 38.88
N ALA A 88 5.77 25.67 38.77
CA ALA A 88 4.72 25.32 39.72
C ALA A 88 5.27 25.15 41.15
N VAL A 89 6.40 24.43 41.31
CA VAL A 89 7.03 24.24 42.63
C VAL A 89 7.61 25.55 43.18
N HIS A 90 8.24 26.36 42.34
CA HIS A 90 8.71 27.70 42.71
C HIS A 90 7.56 28.61 43.14
N ALA A 91 6.45 28.61 42.39
CA ALA A 91 5.26 29.37 42.73
C ALA A 91 4.68 28.93 44.08
N GLY A 92 4.58 27.62 44.33
CA GLY A 92 4.11 27.10 45.63
C GLY A 92 4.96 27.59 46.81
N LEU A 93 6.29 27.52 46.70
CA LEU A 93 7.20 28.02 47.74
C LEU A 93 7.12 29.55 47.89
N ALA A 94 7.00 30.28 46.76
CA ALA A 94 6.86 31.72 46.77
C ALA A 94 5.54 32.16 47.42
N VAL A 95 4.43 31.44 47.19
CA VAL A 95 3.14 31.71 47.84
C VAL A 95 3.29 31.61 49.37
N LEU A 96 3.87 30.52 49.88
CA LEU A 96 4.08 30.37 51.32
C LEU A 96 5.02 31.44 51.91
N LYS A 97 6.08 31.80 51.18
CA LYS A 97 7.01 32.85 51.59
C LYS A 97 6.29 34.20 51.73
N ASN A 98 5.59 34.64 50.68
CA ASN A 98 4.85 35.91 50.69
C ASN A 98 3.75 35.88 51.77
N MET A 99 3.10 34.74 51.99
CA MET A 99 2.08 34.59 53.03
C MET A 99 2.65 34.74 54.45
N SER A 100 3.88 34.28 54.67
CA SER A 100 4.56 34.41 55.97
C SER A 100 4.97 35.85 56.31
N GLU A 101 5.04 36.73 55.31
CA GLU A 101 5.45 38.13 55.45
C GLU A 101 4.27 39.08 55.76
N LEU A 102 3.02 38.59 55.75
CA LEU A 102 1.78 39.38 55.95
C LEU A 102 1.41 39.70 57.42
N GLY A 103 2.25 39.38 58.41
CA GLY A 103 2.03 39.80 59.80
C GLY A 103 0.72 39.28 60.43
N SER A 104 -0.16 40.18 60.86
CA SER A 104 -1.43 39.86 61.57
C SER A 104 -2.52 39.27 60.67
N ASP A 105 -2.39 39.41 59.35
CA ASP A 105 -3.37 38.91 58.36
C ASP A 105 -2.99 37.52 57.82
N ARG A 106 -2.07 36.82 58.52
CA ARG A 106 -1.61 35.49 58.17
C ARG A 106 -2.73 34.46 58.38
N VAL A 107 -2.99 33.68 57.34
CA VAL A 107 -3.75 32.43 57.38
C VAL A 107 -2.86 31.26 56.97
N ASP A 108 -3.17 30.08 57.50
CA ASP A 108 -2.46 28.86 57.15
C ASP A 108 -2.93 28.34 55.79
N LEU A 109 -1.98 28.03 54.91
CA LEU A 109 -2.26 27.52 53.56
C LEU A 109 -1.80 26.08 53.40
N ARG A 110 -2.51 25.31 52.57
CA ARG A 110 -2.03 24.01 52.06
C ARG A 110 -1.87 24.09 50.56
N ILE A 111 -0.74 23.60 50.05
CA ILE A 111 -0.45 23.62 48.62
C ILE A 111 -0.15 22.21 48.14
N GLY A 112 -0.81 21.79 47.06
CA GLY A 112 -0.61 20.50 46.41
C GLY A 112 -0.30 20.66 44.93
N ILE A 113 0.74 19.97 44.46
CA ILE A 113 1.17 20.04 43.06
C ILE A 113 1.24 18.64 42.46
N HIS A 114 0.61 18.49 41.30
CA HIS A 114 0.69 17.29 40.49
C HIS A 114 0.92 17.63 39.02
N VAL A 115 1.41 16.66 38.26
CA VAL A 115 1.74 16.77 36.86
C VAL A 115 1.17 15.59 36.11
N GLY A 116 0.54 15.84 34.97
CA GLY A 116 -0.11 14.80 34.19
C GLY A 116 -0.77 15.34 32.93
N GLU A 117 -1.39 14.44 32.17
CA GLU A 117 -2.13 14.79 30.95
C GLU A 117 -3.46 15.46 31.32
N VAL A 118 -3.79 16.56 30.64
CA VAL A 118 -5.08 17.22 30.68
C VAL A 118 -5.58 17.48 29.26
N LEU A 119 -6.90 17.51 29.13
CA LEU A 119 -7.58 17.96 27.93
C LEU A 119 -7.86 19.46 28.08
N VAL A 120 -7.37 20.25 27.13
CA VAL A 120 -7.63 21.69 27.04
C VAL A 120 -8.67 21.93 25.96
N GLY A 121 -9.65 22.78 26.24
CA GLY A 121 -10.69 23.17 25.31
C GLY A 121 -11.18 24.58 25.60
N THR A 122 -12.15 25.04 24.84
CA THR A 122 -12.85 26.31 25.10
C THR A 122 -14.31 26.02 25.44
N ILE A 123 -14.81 26.71 26.47
CA ILE A 123 -16.24 26.77 26.78
C ILE A 123 -16.75 28.12 26.30
N HIS A 124 -17.78 28.10 25.46
CA HIS A 124 -18.47 29.30 25.01
C HIS A 124 -19.71 29.53 25.86
N HIS A 125 -19.70 30.56 26.71
CA HIS A 125 -20.89 31.00 27.44
C HIS A 125 -21.11 32.49 27.20
N SER A 126 -22.25 32.83 26.57
CA SER A 126 -22.84 34.19 26.52
C SER A 126 -21.81 35.34 26.49
N ASN A 127 -21.03 35.39 25.40
CA ASN A 127 -20.00 36.40 25.06
C ASN A 127 -18.64 36.35 25.80
N VAL A 128 -18.34 35.29 26.56
CA VAL A 128 -16.99 35.07 27.13
C VAL A 128 -16.46 33.71 26.67
N GLU A 129 -15.28 33.71 26.06
CA GLU A 129 -14.50 32.49 25.81
C GLU A 129 -13.67 32.18 27.05
N GLU A 130 -13.99 31.09 27.74
CA GLU A 130 -13.19 30.63 28.87
C GLU A 130 -12.45 29.34 28.49
N LEU A 131 -11.15 29.30 28.73
CA LEU A 131 -10.37 28.08 28.57
C LEU A 131 -10.93 27.04 29.56
N ALA A 132 -11.05 25.79 29.17
CA ALA A 132 -11.50 24.69 30.01
C ALA A 132 -10.40 23.64 30.10
N VAL A 133 -10.08 23.19 31.32
CA VAL A 133 -9.07 22.16 31.57
C VAL A 133 -9.76 21.00 32.28
N ALA A 134 -9.74 19.82 31.68
CA ALA A 134 -10.39 18.61 32.20
C ALA A 134 -9.42 17.43 32.21
N GLY A 135 -9.49 16.56 33.22
CA GLY A 135 -8.66 15.37 33.32
C GLY A 135 -8.48 14.88 34.75
N SER A 136 -8.08 13.62 34.91
CA SER A 136 -7.78 13.03 36.22
C SER A 136 -6.70 13.81 36.98
N THR A 137 -5.74 14.42 36.27
CA THR A 137 -4.65 15.23 36.81
C THR A 137 -5.12 16.35 37.74
N VAL A 138 -6.23 17.01 37.41
CA VAL A 138 -6.81 18.09 38.25
C VAL A 138 -7.32 17.52 39.57
N HIS A 139 -7.97 16.36 39.53
CA HIS A 139 -8.48 15.70 40.73
C HIS A 139 -7.35 15.17 41.61
N VAL A 140 -6.27 14.64 41.02
CA VAL A 140 -5.10 14.18 41.77
C VAL A 140 -4.40 15.35 42.47
N ALA A 141 -4.17 16.47 41.78
CA ALA A 141 -3.56 17.66 42.38
C ALA A 141 -4.31 18.15 43.62
N LYS A 142 -5.65 18.17 43.57
CA LYS A 142 -6.49 18.48 44.73
C LYS A 142 -6.28 17.52 45.90
N ARG A 143 -6.16 16.21 45.64
CA ARG A 143 -5.93 15.21 46.71
C ARG A 143 -4.52 15.30 47.31
N ILE A 144 -3.54 15.76 46.53
CA ILE A 144 -2.20 16.06 47.05
C ILE A 144 -2.24 17.27 47.99
N GLU A 145 -3.01 18.30 47.66
CA GLU A 145 -3.22 19.47 48.52
C GLU A 145 -3.87 19.07 49.86
N GLU A 146 -4.97 18.31 49.82
CA GLU A 146 -5.65 17.82 51.03
C GLU A 146 -4.74 16.98 51.94
N SER A 147 -3.69 16.39 51.38
CA SER A 147 -2.69 15.59 52.07
C SER A 147 -1.53 16.40 52.65
N ALA A 148 -1.39 17.68 52.28
CA ALA A 148 -0.34 18.58 52.75
C ALA A 148 -0.57 18.99 54.21
N ARG A 149 0.53 19.25 54.94
CA ARG A 149 0.47 19.86 56.27
C ARG A 149 0.23 21.37 56.14
N PRO A 150 -0.36 22.05 57.13
CA PRO A 150 -0.47 23.51 57.14
C PRO A 150 0.89 24.19 56.89
N ASN A 151 0.90 25.18 56.00
CA ASN A 151 2.05 25.94 55.49
C ASN A 151 3.15 25.09 54.83
N THR A 152 2.76 24.08 54.05
CA THR A 152 3.72 23.24 53.30
C THR A 152 3.30 23.07 51.85
N VAL A 153 4.28 22.77 50.97
CA VAL A 153 4.04 22.39 49.59
C VAL A 153 4.20 20.87 49.48
N ALA A 154 3.10 20.17 49.27
CA ALA A 154 3.09 18.76 48.94
C ALA A 154 3.13 18.55 47.43
N ILE A 155 3.91 17.57 46.99
CA ILE A 155 4.03 17.18 45.59
C ILE A 155 3.83 15.67 45.45
N SER A 156 3.23 15.26 44.34
CA SER A 156 3.15 13.83 43.99
C SER A 156 4.51 13.26 43.59
N GLY A 157 4.66 11.92 43.65
CA GLY A 157 5.84 11.22 43.13
C GLY A 157 6.20 11.58 41.69
N ALA A 158 5.21 11.77 40.81
CA ALA A 158 5.43 12.21 39.43
C ALA A 158 6.09 13.61 39.34
N VAL A 159 5.83 14.51 40.30
CA VAL A 159 6.49 15.82 40.37
C VAL A 159 7.88 15.68 40.96
N GLN A 160 8.06 14.84 42.00
CA GLN A 160 9.37 14.54 42.60
C GLN A 160 10.36 13.96 41.59
N GLU A 161 9.90 13.04 40.74
CA GLU A 161 10.69 12.45 39.65
C GLU A 161 11.19 13.51 38.65
N ILE A 162 10.39 14.54 38.40
CA ILE A 162 10.73 15.61 37.46
C ILE A 162 11.63 16.66 38.10
N ILE A 163 11.33 17.13 39.31
CA ILE A 163 12.15 18.18 39.93
C ILE A 163 13.50 17.65 40.45
N GLY A 164 13.61 16.34 40.71
CA GLY A 164 14.84 15.70 41.17
C GLY A 164 15.43 16.40 42.39
N ASN A 165 16.74 16.71 42.34
CA ASN A 165 17.47 17.40 43.41
C ASN A 165 17.49 18.92 43.26
N LEU A 166 16.74 19.50 42.31
CA LEU A 166 16.68 20.97 42.15
C LEU A 166 16.00 21.65 43.35
N PHE A 167 15.24 20.87 44.12
CA PHE A 167 14.63 21.26 45.38
C PHE A 167 14.88 20.19 46.44
N ASN A 168 15.07 20.61 47.68
CA ASN A 168 15.16 19.70 48.83
C ASN A 168 13.76 19.21 49.20
N THR A 169 13.55 17.89 49.28
CA THR A 169 12.24 17.32 49.63
C THR A 169 12.30 16.26 50.73
N ILE A 170 11.19 16.10 51.46
CA ILE A 170 11.01 15.12 52.53
C ILE A 170 9.87 14.18 52.15
N ALA A 171 10.11 12.86 52.14
CA ALA A 171 9.07 11.88 51.84
C ALA A 171 8.04 11.82 52.99
N LEU A 172 6.75 11.95 52.66
CA LEU A 172 5.62 11.83 53.58
C LEU A 172 4.96 10.44 53.54
N GLY A 173 5.48 9.52 52.72
CA GLY A 173 5.00 8.15 52.54
C GLY A 173 4.06 7.97 51.34
N GLU A 174 3.69 6.72 51.06
CA GLU A 174 2.67 6.37 50.07
C GLU A 174 1.27 6.50 50.67
N LYS A 175 0.33 7.12 49.93
CA LYS A 175 -1.07 7.23 50.32
C LYS A 175 -2.00 6.69 49.24
N ASP A 176 -3.02 5.96 49.66
CA ASP A 176 -4.13 5.55 48.78
C ASP A 176 -5.06 6.74 48.55
N LEU A 177 -4.99 7.34 47.35
CA LEU A 177 -5.86 8.44 46.96
C LEU A 177 -7.14 7.89 46.34
N LYS A 178 -8.30 8.27 46.89
CA LYS A 178 -9.62 7.82 46.43
C LYS A 178 -9.81 8.08 44.93
N GLY A 179 -9.96 7.00 44.14
CA GLY A 179 -10.21 7.06 42.70
C GLY A 179 -8.95 7.02 41.81
N VAL A 180 -7.76 6.94 42.40
CA VAL A 180 -6.49 6.68 41.71
C VAL A 180 -6.19 5.19 41.81
N LYS A 181 -5.77 4.56 40.71
CA LYS A 181 -5.26 3.18 40.75
C LYS A 181 -3.80 3.28 41.21
N ASP A 182 -3.47 2.57 42.29
CA ASP A 182 -2.15 2.48 42.95
C ASP A 182 -1.86 3.58 43.99
N ALA A 183 -1.13 3.20 45.05
CA ALA A 183 -0.72 4.10 46.12
C ALA A 183 0.25 5.15 45.56
N THR A 184 0.02 6.43 45.88
CA THR A 184 0.83 7.54 45.34
C THR A 184 1.79 8.05 46.42
N GLY A 185 3.10 8.07 46.13
CA GLY A 185 4.10 8.69 46.99
C GLY A 185 3.89 10.21 47.09
N ILE A 186 3.93 10.76 48.30
CA ILE A 186 3.80 12.20 48.57
C ILE A 186 5.10 12.73 49.18
N TYR A 187 5.56 13.89 48.72
CA TYR A 187 6.78 14.55 49.18
C TYR A 187 6.48 15.99 49.57
N GLU A 188 7.15 16.50 50.60
CA GLU A 188 7.10 17.90 51.03
C GLU A 188 8.33 18.64 50.48
N VAL A 189 8.15 19.82 49.88
CA VAL A 189 9.26 20.64 49.34
C VAL A 189 9.70 21.68 50.36
N THR A 190 11.02 21.77 50.62
CA THR A 190 11.59 22.58 51.73
C THR A 190 12.43 23.79 51.27
N SER A 191 13.28 23.67 50.23
CA SER A 191 14.07 24.82 49.71
C SER A 191 14.64 24.57 48.30
N ARG A 192 15.20 25.62 47.66
CA ARG A 192 15.86 25.58 46.33
C ARG A 192 17.39 25.39 46.46
N ASP A 193 18.03 24.80 45.43
CA ASP A 193 19.49 24.85 45.18
C ASP A 193 19.83 25.78 43.98
N GLU A 194 20.84 26.66 44.09
CA GLU A 194 20.98 27.92 43.28
C GLU A 194 22.07 27.94 42.19
N THR A 195 22.67 26.82 41.77
CA THR A 195 24.02 26.89 41.14
C THR A 195 24.21 26.60 39.64
N VAL A 196 23.24 26.71 38.69
CA VAL A 196 23.58 26.51 37.24
C VAL A 196 22.72 27.28 36.21
N SER A 197 23.37 27.92 35.20
CA SER A 197 22.81 28.65 34.03
C SER A 197 23.23 28.06 32.66
N ARG A 198 22.55 28.49 31.58
CA ARG A 198 22.17 27.77 30.35
C ARG A 198 22.79 28.31 29.03
N TRP A 199 23.90 29.05 29.05
CA TRP A 199 24.23 29.98 27.95
C TRP A 199 25.27 29.55 26.90
N ASP A 200 26.15 28.56 27.13
CA ASP A 200 27.39 28.48 26.32
C ASP A 200 27.42 27.48 25.13
N HIS A 201 26.46 26.57 24.96
CA HIS A 201 26.59 25.49 23.95
C HIS A 201 25.91 25.75 22.58
N ARG A 202 25.57 27.02 22.29
CA ARG A 202 24.90 27.48 21.05
C ARG A 202 25.79 27.54 19.80
N THR A 203 27.03 27.05 19.83
CA THR A 203 28.07 27.43 18.85
C THR A 203 28.69 26.33 17.98
N SER A 204 28.11 25.11 17.82
CA SER A 204 28.84 24.03 17.10
C SER A 204 28.12 23.00 16.21
N LEU A 205 26.89 23.21 15.70
CA LEU A 205 26.16 22.13 14.97
C LEU A 205 26.23 22.23 13.43
N GLY A 206 27.21 21.52 12.84
CA GLY A 206 27.07 20.85 11.53
C GLY A 206 26.79 19.35 11.73
N LEU A 207 26.41 18.63 10.66
CA LEU A 207 25.99 17.21 10.68
C LEU A 207 26.90 16.29 11.55
N SER A 208 26.32 15.26 12.18
CA SER A 208 27.03 14.24 12.96
C SER A 208 28.00 13.42 12.10
N ALA A 209 29.14 13.01 12.68
CA ALA A 209 30.19 12.28 11.99
C ALA A 209 29.79 10.82 11.65
N PHE A 210 30.19 10.33 10.47
CA PHE A 210 29.95 8.95 10.04
C PHE A 210 31.01 8.01 10.62
N VAL A 211 30.60 7.00 11.41
CA VAL A 211 31.52 6.10 12.13
C VAL A 211 30.98 4.67 12.22
N GLY A 212 31.89 3.70 12.29
CA GLY A 212 31.60 2.29 12.61
C GLY A 212 31.05 1.48 11.46
N ARG A 213 31.32 1.92 10.24
CA ARG A 213 30.83 1.35 8.98
C ARG A 213 31.94 1.18 7.95
N GLU A 214 33.18 1.14 8.41
CA GLU A 214 34.36 1.05 7.56
C GLU A 214 34.37 -0.25 6.75
N ASP A 215 33.97 -1.37 7.36
CA ASP A 215 33.90 -2.67 6.68
C ASP A 215 32.78 -2.70 5.63
N GLU A 216 31.59 -2.19 5.96
CA GLU A 216 30.49 -2.10 5.01
C GLU A 216 30.81 -1.15 3.85
N LEU A 217 31.43 0.01 4.11
CA LEU A 217 31.92 0.91 3.08
C LEU A 217 33.00 0.26 2.21
N ALA A 218 33.95 -0.48 2.80
CA ALA A 218 34.97 -1.18 2.05
C ALA A 218 34.37 -2.21 1.08
N ARG A 219 33.29 -2.89 1.48
CA ARG A 219 32.55 -3.82 0.60
C ARG A 219 31.85 -3.11 -0.54
N LEU A 220 31.20 -1.95 -0.28
CA LEU A 220 30.61 -1.13 -1.33
C LEU A 220 31.68 -0.62 -2.32
N ASN A 221 32.83 -0.17 -1.82
CA ASN A 221 33.96 0.26 -2.64
C ASN A 221 34.54 -0.89 -3.48
N ALA A 222 34.70 -2.08 -2.90
CA ALA A 222 35.17 -3.26 -3.64
C ALA A 222 34.19 -3.68 -4.75
N ALA A 223 32.89 -3.50 -4.54
CA ALA A 223 31.89 -3.73 -5.58
C ALA A 223 31.93 -2.65 -6.66
N TRP A 224 32.16 -1.39 -6.27
CA TRP A 224 32.35 -0.31 -7.22
C TRP A 224 33.58 -0.50 -8.11
N ASP A 225 34.68 -1.01 -7.55
CA ASP A 225 35.87 -1.32 -8.34
C ASP A 225 35.60 -2.40 -9.40
N ARG A 226 34.85 -3.46 -9.05
CA ARG A 226 34.39 -4.47 -10.04
C ARG A 226 33.54 -3.84 -11.13
N VAL A 227 32.65 -2.92 -10.75
CA VAL A 227 31.79 -2.18 -11.67
C VAL A 227 32.59 -1.31 -12.62
N ARG A 228 33.62 -0.62 -12.14
CA ARG A 228 34.55 0.13 -13.00
C ARG A 228 35.33 -0.78 -13.96
N ASP A 229 35.65 -2.00 -13.53
CA ASP A 229 36.31 -3.01 -14.35
C ASP A 229 35.37 -3.71 -15.35
N GLY A 230 34.09 -3.34 -15.39
CA GLY A 230 33.12 -3.86 -16.36
C GLY A 230 32.17 -4.91 -15.82
N VAL A 231 32.30 -5.32 -14.56
CA VAL A 231 31.51 -6.41 -13.97
C VAL A 231 30.37 -5.84 -13.15
N GLU A 232 29.13 -6.24 -13.43
CA GLU A 232 27.98 -5.84 -12.63
C GLU A 232 28.09 -6.33 -11.18
N SER A 233 27.47 -5.62 -10.25
CA SER A 233 27.43 -6.05 -8.85
C SER A 233 26.07 -5.75 -8.22
N TRP A 234 25.59 -6.71 -7.42
CA TRP A 234 24.30 -6.64 -6.75
C TRP A 234 24.52 -6.69 -5.24
N ILE A 235 24.08 -5.66 -4.53
CA ILE A 235 24.20 -5.57 -3.07
C ILE A 235 22.84 -5.28 -2.46
N ALA A 236 22.42 -6.12 -1.52
CA ALA A 236 21.26 -5.90 -0.67
C ALA A 236 21.72 -5.44 0.73
N ILE A 237 21.32 -4.24 1.13
CA ILE A 237 21.57 -3.68 2.47
C ILE A 237 20.30 -3.85 3.31
N GLN A 238 20.38 -4.66 4.37
CA GLN A 238 19.25 -5.06 5.21
C GLN A 238 19.46 -4.62 6.64
N GLY A 239 18.40 -4.27 7.37
CA GLY A 239 18.49 -3.92 8.78
C GLY A 239 17.30 -3.11 9.28
N GLU A 240 17.19 -2.95 10.60
CA GLU A 240 16.06 -2.28 11.25
C GLU A 240 15.95 -0.79 10.88
N ALA A 241 14.82 -0.16 11.22
CA ALA A 241 14.61 1.26 11.00
C ALA A 241 15.61 2.09 11.82
N GLY A 242 16.17 3.16 11.23
CA GLY A 242 17.11 4.05 11.93
C GLY A 242 18.56 3.54 12.04
N VAL A 243 18.86 2.30 11.62
CA VAL A 243 20.21 1.70 11.74
C VAL A 243 21.28 2.36 10.85
N GLY A 244 20.87 3.20 9.90
CA GLY A 244 21.76 3.97 9.02
C GLY A 244 21.91 3.46 7.59
N LYS A 245 20.98 2.62 7.07
CA LYS A 245 21.05 2.09 5.69
C LYS A 245 21.17 3.18 4.64
N SER A 246 20.26 4.15 4.63
CA SER A 246 20.29 5.29 3.70
C SER A 246 21.55 6.11 3.89
N ARG A 247 21.97 6.34 5.15
CA ARG A 247 23.21 7.09 5.42
C ARG A 247 24.44 6.37 4.87
N LEU A 248 24.55 5.04 5.00
CA LEU A 248 25.65 4.28 4.39
C LEU A 248 25.65 4.43 2.86
N ALA A 249 24.48 4.31 2.21
CA ALA A 249 24.38 4.45 0.76
C ALA A 249 24.77 5.87 0.30
N HIS A 250 24.27 6.92 0.96
CA HIS A 250 24.64 8.30 0.64
C HIS A 250 26.09 8.61 0.96
N GLU A 251 26.62 8.12 2.08
CA GLU A 251 28.04 8.29 2.41
C GLU A 251 28.95 7.60 1.39
N PHE A 252 28.51 6.48 0.80
CA PHE A 252 29.21 5.86 -0.32
C PHE A 252 29.11 6.75 -1.58
N LEU A 253 27.91 7.18 -1.96
CA LEU A 253 27.65 7.99 -3.15
C LEU A 253 28.32 9.38 -3.13
N ASP A 254 28.46 9.99 -1.96
CA ASP A 254 29.07 11.31 -1.77
C ASP A 254 30.61 11.27 -1.82
N GLN A 255 31.22 10.09 -1.91
CA GLN A 255 32.68 9.98 -2.00
C GLN A 255 33.19 10.51 -3.33
N ARG A 256 34.02 11.55 -3.27
CA ARG A 256 34.81 12.05 -4.42
C ARG A 256 35.61 10.96 -5.13
N ALA A 257 35.89 9.84 -4.45
CA ALA A 257 36.62 8.68 -4.97
C ALA A 257 35.85 7.87 -6.02
N LEU A 258 34.52 8.01 -6.14
CA LEU A 258 33.75 7.24 -7.13
C LEU A 258 34.04 7.65 -8.58
N GLY A 259 34.57 8.85 -8.82
CA GLY A 259 34.77 9.39 -10.16
C GLY A 259 33.45 9.73 -10.88
N PRO A 260 33.49 10.06 -12.18
CA PRO A 260 32.29 10.34 -12.97
C PRO A 260 31.40 9.09 -13.06
N HIS A 261 30.15 9.22 -12.63
CA HIS A 261 29.15 8.16 -12.67
C HIS A 261 27.74 8.75 -12.77
N THR A 262 26.77 7.90 -13.11
CA THR A 262 25.34 8.24 -13.08
C THR A 262 24.67 7.48 -11.95
N THR A 263 23.84 8.16 -11.17
CA THR A 263 23.06 7.54 -10.08
C THR A 263 21.58 7.68 -10.38
N LEU A 264 20.86 6.56 -10.28
CA LEU A 264 19.40 6.48 -10.34
C LEU A 264 18.88 6.14 -8.95
N ASP A 265 18.10 7.05 -8.36
CA ASP A 265 17.46 6.84 -7.06
C ASP A 265 15.98 6.51 -7.21
N PHE A 266 15.65 5.23 -7.02
CA PHE A 266 14.30 4.71 -6.96
C PHE A 266 13.84 4.63 -5.50
N THR A 267 13.50 5.78 -4.92
CA THR A 267 12.93 5.84 -3.56
C THR A 267 11.46 5.43 -3.56
N SER A 268 11.09 4.46 -2.72
CA SER A 268 9.69 4.09 -2.47
C SER A 268 9.15 4.73 -1.18
N SER A 269 7.87 5.12 -1.16
CA SER A 269 7.21 5.64 0.05
C SER A 269 5.99 4.80 0.43
N SER A 270 5.58 4.87 1.70
CA SER A 270 4.41 4.13 2.19
C SER A 270 3.09 4.57 1.55
N LEU A 271 3.02 5.80 1.03
CA LEU A 271 1.85 6.30 0.30
C LEU A 271 1.85 5.77 -1.14
N ASP A 272 3.00 5.41 -1.69
CA ASP A 272 3.17 5.09 -3.11
C ASP A 272 3.13 3.58 -3.42
N ARG A 273 2.90 2.75 -2.41
CA ARG A 273 3.01 1.27 -2.48
C ARG A 273 2.20 0.60 -3.58
N HIS A 274 1.19 1.28 -4.10
CA HIS A 274 0.28 0.72 -5.10
C HIS A 274 0.27 1.50 -6.41
N VAL A 275 1.20 2.43 -6.60
CA VAL A 275 1.40 3.15 -7.86
C VAL A 275 2.39 2.38 -8.72
N ALA A 276 1.91 1.84 -9.84
CA ALA A 276 2.71 1.01 -10.72
C ALA A 276 3.94 1.78 -11.24
N PHE A 277 5.14 1.25 -10.95
CA PHE A 277 6.44 1.76 -11.41
C PHE A 277 6.79 3.19 -10.99
N LEU A 278 6.12 3.77 -9.99
CA LEU A 278 6.29 5.20 -9.68
C LEU A 278 7.75 5.61 -9.38
N PRO A 279 8.54 4.87 -8.59
CA PRO A 279 9.95 5.22 -8.36
C PRO A 279 10.76 5.27 -9.66
N VAL A 280 10.46 4.35 -10.59
CA VAL A 280 11.12 4.25 -11.89
C VAL A 280 10.69 5.39 -12.81
N ILE A 281 9.38 5.68 -12.87
CA ILE A 281 8.82 6.77 -13.68
C ILE A 281 9.40 8.12 -13.28
N ASN A 282 9.42 8.41 -11.97
CA ASN A 282 9.92 9.69 -11.46
C ASN A 282 11.38 9.93 -11.83
N GLU A 283 12.22 8.92 -11.63
CA GLU A 283 13.65 9.06 -11.82
C GLU A 283 14.07 9.01 -13.30
N LEU A 284 13.47 8.13 -14.10
CA LEU A 284 13.71 8.13 -15.55
C LEU A 284 13.12 9.38 -16.21
N GLY A 285 11.94 9.83 -15.80
CA GLY A 285 11.34 11.08 -16.28
C GLY A 285 12.23 12.28 -16.01
N ARG A 286 12.83 12.35 -14.81
CA ARG A 286 13.81 13.40 -14.44
C ARG A 286 15.02 13.43 -15.36
N ILE A 287 15.59 12.27 -15.71
CA ILE A 287 16.82 12.18 -16.50
C ILE A 287 16.56 12.37 -17.99
N LEU A 288 15.46 11.81 -18.50
CA LEU A 288 15.08 11.92 -19.90
C LEU A 288 14.39 13.25 -20.22
N GLY A 289 13.99 14.01 -19.19
CA GLY A 289 13.21 15.24 -19.37
C GLY A 289 11.76 14.99 -19.79
N ILE A 290 11.26 13.77 -19.59
CA ILE A 290 9.89 13.38 -19.92
C ILE A 290 9.02 13.58 -18.69
N ASN A 291 7.88 14.23 -18.90
CA ASN A 291 6.82 14.32 -17.91
C ASN A 291 5.46 14.10 -18.60
N ALA A 292 4.40 14.00 -17.81
CA ALA A 292 3.05 13.75 -18.33
C ALA A 292 2.52 14.83 -19.29
N ARG A 293 3.17 16.00 -19.37
CA ARG A 293 2.80 17.11 -20.29
C ARG A 293 3.63 17.10 -21.58
N SER A 294 4.64 16.24 -21.71
CA SER A 294 5.40 16.07 -22.94
C SER A 294 4.47 15.66 -24.09
N SER A 295 4.65 16.26 -25.26
CA SER A 295 3.84 15.85 -26.43
C SER A 295 4.18 14.41 -26.83
N LEU A 296 3.22 13.65 -27.36
CA LEU A 296 3.45 12.25 -27.74
C LEU A 296 4.62 12.12 -28.74
N SER A 297 4.73 13.03 -29.70
CA SER A 297 5.81 13.07 -30.69
C SER A 297 7.18 13.28 -30.06
N GLU A 298 7.28 14.23 -29.12
CA GLU A 298 8.52 14.54 -28.39
C GLU A 298 8.93 13.37 -27.50
N ALA A 299 8.00 12.84 -26.71
CA ALA A 299 8.25 11.68 -25.85
C ALA A 299 8.69 10.46 -26.66
N THR A 300 8.04 10.19 -27.80
CA THR A 300 8.41 9.07 -28.68
C THR A 300 9.85 9.20 -29.18
N GLY A 301 10.26 10.39 -29.63
CA GLY A 301 11.64 10.63 -30.07
C GLY A 301 12.66 10.41 -28.95
N ILE A 302 12.42 10.99 -27.77
CA ILE A 302 13.31 10.85 -26.61
C ILE A 302 13.42 9.38 -26.16
N LEU A 303 12.30 8.64 -26.11
CA LEU A 303 12.29 7.25 -25.66
C LEU A 303 12.96 6.32 -26.65
N HIS A 304 12.75 6.54 -27.96
CA HIS A 304 13.48 5.81 -28.99
C HIS A 304 14.98 6.06 -28.87
N ASP A 305 15.39 7.32 -28.69
CA ASP A 305 16.79 7.70 -28.46
C ASP A 305 17.34 7.21 -27.10
N ALA A 306 16.49 6.82 -26.15
CA ALA A 306 16.91 6.27 -24.87
C ALA A 306 17.14 4.75 -24.89
N LEU A 307 16.56 4.03 -25.86
CA LEU A 307 16.73 2.58 -26.02
C LEU A 307 18.09 2.22 -26.64
N GLU A 308 18.63 1.04 -26.30
CA GLU A 308 19.80 0.50 -27.01
C GLU A 308 19.43 0.21 -28.47
N ALA A 309 20.44 0.26 -29.35
CA ALA A 309 20.23 0.17 -30.80
C ALA A 309 19.49 -1.10 -31.25
N GLU A 310 19.64 -2.21 -30.53
CA GLU A 310 18.96 -3.47 -30.86
C GLU A 310 17.44 -3.46 -30.55
N PHE A 311 16.98 -2.60 -29.66
CA PHE A 311 15.57 -2.45 -29.29
C PHE A 311 14.90 -1.25 -29.95
N ALA A 312 15.70 -0.28 -30.41
CA ALA A 312 15.25 0.97 -31.00
C ALA A 312 14.38 0.76 -32.26
N ASP A 313 14.72 -0.24 -33.08
CA ASP A 313 14.04 -0.50 -34.36
C ASP A 313 12.67 -1.20 -34.21
N ASP A 314 12.35 -1.76 -33.04
CA ASP A 314 11.05 -2.38 -32.77
C ASP A 314 10.11 -1.39 -32.04
N PRO A 315 9.03 -0.91 -32.70
CA PRO A 315 8.08 0.04 -32.12
C PRO A 315 7.44 -0.44 -30.81
N MET A 316 7.36 -1.76 -30.57
CA MET A 316 6.77 -2.30 -29.34
C MET A 316 7.54 -1.88 -28.09
N HIS A 317 8.86 -1.74 -28.17
CA HIS A 317 9.68 -1.30 -27.04
C HIS A 317 9.42 0.16 -26.68
N CYS A 318 9.26 1.03 -27.68
CA CYS A 318 8.89 2.42 -27.47
C CYS A 318 7.47 2.55 -26.91
N ASN A 319 6.52 1.80 -27.47
CA ASN A 319 5.14 1.72 -26.97
C ASN A 319 5.08 1.28 -25.50
N ALA A 320 5.92 0.31 -25.11
CA ALA A 320 6.02 -0.11 -23.73
C ALA A 320 6.47 1.02 -22.79
N LEU A 321 7.50 1.79 -23.17
CA LEU A 321 7.95 2.93 -22.37
C LEU A 321 6.89 4.04 -22.31
N LEU A 322 6.23 4.35 -23.43
CA LEU A 322 5.12 5.31 -23.46
C LEU A 322 4.02 4.92 -22.46
N SER A 323 3.67 3.63 -22.40
CA SER A 323 2.69 3.11 -21.43
C SER A 323 3.17 3.31 -19.97
N VAL A 324 4.46 3.09 -19.67
CA VAL A 324 5.04 3.32 -18.34
C VAL A 324 4.91 4.79 -17.93
N PHE A 325 5.16 5.73 -18.84
CA PHE A 325 4.97 7.16 -18.57
C PHE A 325 3.50 7.60 -18.54
N GLY A 326 2.54 6.69 -18.75
CA GLY A 326 1.10 7.00 -18.73
C GLY A 326 0.63 7.74 -19.99
N LEU A 327 1.38 7.65 -21.10
CA LEU A 327 1.01 8.22 -22.38
C LEU A 327 0.14 7.22 -23.18
N ILE A 328 -0.90 7.73 -23.84
CA ILE A 328 -1.83 6.90 -24.60
C ILE A 328 -1.12 6.31 -25.83
N VAL A 329 -1.09 4.98 -25.91
CA VAL A 329 -0.55 4.24 -27.05
C VAL A 329 -1.68 3.85 -27.98
N ALA A 330 -1.73 4.45 -29.17
CA ALA A 330 -2.76 4.18 -30.18
C ALA A 330 -2.42 3.01 -31.12
N ASP A 331 -1.27 2.37 -30.95
CA ASP A 331 -0.84 1.24 -31.77
C ASP A 331 -1.69 0.00 -31.50
N GLN A 332 -2.42 -0.45 -32.52
CA GLN A 332 -3.32 -1.58 -32.43
C GLN A 332 -2.60 -2.89 -32.03
N LYS A 333 -1.37 -3.10 -32.51
CA LYS A 333 -0.57 -4.30 -32.15
C LYS A 333 -0.21 -4.29 -30.67
N TRP A 334 0.07 -3.11 -30.11
CA TRP A 334 0.28 -2.95 -28.68
C TRP A 334 -1.01 -3.22 -27.91
N VAL A 335 -2.14 -2.65 -28.33
CA VAL A 335 -3.44 -2.81 -27.67
C VAL A 335 -3.83 -4.29 -27.58
N GLU A 336 -3.66 -5.05 -28.67
CA GLU A 336 -4.00 -6.48 -28.78
C GLU A 336 -3.01 -7.42 -28.10
N LEU A 337 -1.82 -6.93 -27.74
CA LEU A 337 -0.78 -7.75 -27.16
C LEU A 337 -1.26 -8.33 -25.82
N GLY A 338 -1.04 -9.64 -25.63
CA GLY A 338 -1.30 -10.33 -24.38
C GLY A 338 -0.57 -9.67 -23.20
N SER A 339 -1.21 -9.66 -22.04
CA SER A 339 -0.73 -9.06 -20.79
C SER A 339 0.70 -9.46 -20.42
N GLU A 340 1.04 -10.74 -20.57
CA GLU A 340 2.36 -11.25 -20.25
C GLU A 340 3.43 -10.71 -21.20
N LYS A 341 3.09 -10.62 -22.49
CA LYS A 341 3.98 -10.01 -23.49
C LYS A 341 4.15 -8.51 -23.23
N LYS A 342 3.08 -7.79 -22.86
CA LYS A 342 3.20 -6.36 -22.50
C LYS A 342 4.16 -6.17 -21.34
N ALA A 343 4.02 -6.97 -20.28
CA ALA A 343 4.94 -6.94 -19.15
C ALA A 343 6.39 -7.25 -19.57
N SER A 344 6.59 -8.25 -20.45
CA SER A 344 7.91 -8.57 -21.00
C SER A 344 8.52 -7.42 -21.78
N TYR A 345 7.75 -6.73 -22.65
CA TYR A 345 8.23 -5.54 -23.36
C TYR A 345 8.53 -4.40 -22.39
N VAL A 346 7.69 -4.15 -21.39
CA VAL A 346 7.95 -3.13 -20.36
C VAL A 346 9.27 -3.40 -19.63
N PHE A 347 9.49 -4.63 -19.16
CA PHE A 347 10.71 -4.97 -18.42
C PHE A 347 11.96 -4.94 -19.29
N SER A 348 11.91 -5.49 -20.50
CA SER A 348 13.04 -5.45 -21.43
C SER A 348 13.36 -4.03 -21.89
N SER A 349 12.35 -3.19 -22.18
CA SER A 349 12.56 -1.78 -22.53
C SER A 349 13.16 -0.97 -21.39
N LEU A 350 12.64 -1.11 -20.17
CA LEU A 350 13.21 -0.43 -19.00
C LEU A 350 14.66 -0.89 -18.76
N SER A 351 14.92 -2.20 -18.87
CA SER A 351 16.28 -2.75 -18.78
C SER A 351 17.19 -2.18 -19.87
N SER A 352 16.71 -2.00 -21.09
CA SER A 352 17.49 -1.44 -22.19
C SER A 352 17.86 0.03 -21.97
N VAL A 353 16.93 0.85 -21.46
CA VAL A 353 17.23 2.25 -21.09
C VAL A 353 18.36 2.31 -20.07
N LEU A 354 18.31 1.46 -19.04
CA LEU A 354 19.39 1.36 -18.05
C LEU A 354 20.69 0.84 -18.67
N GLY A 355 20.61 -0.13 -19.59
CA GLY A 355 21.74 -0.67 -20.35
C GLY A 355 22.48 0.43 -21.12
N LYS A 356 21.74 1.27 -21.85
CA LYS A 356 22.30 2.42 -22.57
C LYS A 356 22.99 3.42 -21.64
N LEU A 357 22.37 3.74 -20.50
CA LEU A 357 22.98 4.62 -19.50
C LEU A 357 24.29 4.03 -18.95
N SER A 358 24.31 2.73 -18.64
CA SER A 358 25.50 2.02 -18.15
C SER A 358 26.65 1.95 -19.16
N ALA A 359 26.32 1.91 -20.46
CA ALA A 359 27.31 1.93 -21.53
C ALA A 359 27.99 3.31 -21.67
N ALA A 360 27.25 4.40 -21.40
CA ALA A 360 27.77 5.75 -21.47
C ALA A 360 28.64 6.12 -20.26
N SER A 361 28.25 5.67 -19.06
CA SER A 361 28.92 5.97 -17.79
C SER A 361 28.64 4.87 -16.77
N PRO A 362 29.58 4.51 -15.87
CA PRO A 362 29.27 3.62 -14.75
C PRO A 362 28.00 4.03 -14.01
N LEU A 363 27.11 3.07 -13.78
CA LEU A 363 25.75 3.32 -13.30
C LEU A 363 25.57 2.77 -11.88
N VAL A 364 25.02 3.57 -10.97
CA VAL A 364 24.51 3.11 -9.67
C VAL A 364 22.99 3.18 -9.70
N VAL A 365 22.34 2.04 -9.49
CA VAL A 365 20.88 1.95 -9.38
C VAL A 365 20.51 1.66 -7.93
N LEU A 366 20.01 2.67 -7.24
CA LEU A 366 19.63 2.62 -5.83
C LEU A 366 18.12 2.38 -5.71
N PHE A 367 17.73 1.27 -5.10
CA PHE A 367 16.36 1.01 -4.67
C PHE A 367 16.24 1.27 -3.17
N GLU A 368 15.68 2.41 -2.79
CA GLU A 368 15.48 2.76 -1.38
C GLU A 368 14.09 2.32 -0.89
N ASP A 369 14.06 1.71 0.30
CA ASP A 369 12.83 1.29 0.98
C ASP A 369 11.93 0.36 0.14
N ILE A 370 12.52 -0.63 -0.54
CA ILE A 370 11.84 -1.55 -1.48
C ILE A 370 10.63 -2.30 -0.88
N HIS A 371 10.58 -2.49 0.45
CA HIS A 371 9.41 -3.05 1.15
C HIS A 371 8.14 -2.19 1.01
N TRP A 372 8.27 -0.92 0.61
CA TRP A 372 7.17 -0.04 0.24
C TRP A 372 6.90 0.01 -1.27
N SER A 373 7.69 -0.62 -2.14
CA SER A 373 7.45 -0.57 -3.59
C SER A 373 6.25 -1.40 -4.04
N ASP A 374 5.70 -1.08 -5.21
CA ASP A 374 4.61 -1.85 -5.84
C ASP A 374 5.12 -3.17 -6.44
N GLN A 375 4.18 -4.09 -6.71
CA GLN A 375 4.52 -5.41 -7.23
C GLN A 375 5.16 -5.37 -8.63
N GLY A 376 4.79 -4.42 -9.49
CA GLY A 376 5.40 -4.22 -10.80
C GLY A 376 6.88 -3.85 -10.66
N THR A 377 7.21 -2.89 -9.78
CA THR A 377 8.61 -2.54 -9.50
C THR A 377 9.40 -3.72 -8.92
N ARG A 378 8.80 -4.54 -8.05
CA ARG A 378 9.47 -5.75 -7.52
C ARG A 378 9.70 -6.81 -8.59
N LYS A 379 8.69 -7.10 -9.43
CA LYS A 379 8.81 -8.01 -10.57
C LYS A 379 9.87 -7.53 -11.57
N PHE A 380 9.97 -6.21 -11.78
CA PHE A 380 11.03 -5.62 -12.61
C PHE A 380 12.42 -5.82 -11.99
N LEU A 381 12.57 -5.64 -10.68
CA LEU A 381 13.83 -5.92 -9.97
C LEU A 381 14.23 -7.39 -10.08
N GLU A 382 13.28 -8.32 -9.92
CA GLU A 382 13.47 -9.76 -10.11
C GLU A 382 13.88 -10.08 -11.56
N TYR A 383 13.19 -9.49 -12.54
CA TYR A 383 13.51 -9.62 -13.96
C TYR A 383 14.95 -9.19 -14.25
N MET A 384 15.37 -8.02 -13.75
CA MET A 384 16.73 -7.54 -13.92
C MET A 384 17.75 -8.49 -13.27
N LEU A 385 17.49 -9.00 -12.06
CA LEU A 385 18.41 -9.93 -11.40
C LEU A 385 18.68 -11.20 -12.24
N GLU A 386 17.67 -11.68 -12.96
CA GLU A 386 17.75 -12.87 -13.81
C GLU A 386 18.33 -12.58 -15.20
N HIS A 387 17.93 -11.46 -15.81
CA HIS A 387 18.15 -11.19 -17.24
C HIS A 387 19.16 -10.07 -17.53
N TRP A 388 19.64 -9.34 -16.54
CA TRP A 388 20.55 -8.22 -16.75
C TRP A 388 21.87 -8.65 -17.41
N ARG A 389 22.23 -7.95 -18.48
CA ARG A 389 23.48 -8.14 -19.25
C ARG A 389 24.31 -6.86 -19.35
N GLY A 390 23.89 -5.78 -18.69
CA GLY A 390 24.58 -4.50 -18.71
C GLY A 390 25.87 -4.54 -17.90
N ASN A 391 26.98 -4.20 -18.54
CA ASN A 391 28.27 -4.08 -17.86
C ASN A 391 28.32 -2.78 -17.04
N ARG A 392 29.22 -2.67 -16.07
CA ARG A 392 29.45 -1.42 -15.30
C ARG A 392 28.23 -0.87 -14.53
N THR A 393 27.44 -1.76 -13.93
CA THR A 393 26.29 -1.35 -13.10
C THR A 393 26.36 -1.91 -11.69
N LEU A 394 26.18 -1.03 -10.70
CA LEU A 394 26.01 -1.36 -9.28
C LEU A 394 24.54 -1.24 -8.89
N PHE A 395 23.90 -2.36 -8.54
CA PHE A 395 22.55 -2.37 -7.96
C PHE A 395 22.64 -2.36 -6.43
N LEU A 396 22.11 -1.32 -5.79
CA LEU A 396 22.01 -1.18 -4.34
C LEU A 396 20.55 -1.28 -3.92
N VAL A 397 20.17 -2.32 -3.18
CA VAL A 397 18.79 -2.53 -2.73
C VAL A 397 18.70 -2.44 -1.22
N LEU A 398 18.00 -1.43 -0.71
CA LEU A 398 17.84 -1.17 0.73
C LEU A 398 16.48 -1.68 1.20
N SER A 399 16.49 -2.58 2.20
CA SER A 399 15.26 -3.17 2.75
C SER A 399 15.30 -3.25 4.28
N ARG A 400 14.12 -3.26 4.89
CA ARG A 400 13.96 -3.64 6.31
C ARG A 400 13.90 -5.15 6.47
N ASP A 401 13.19 -5.81 5.56
CA ASP A 401 12.97 -7.24 5.57
C ASP A 401 14.01 -7.98 4.74
N ALA A 402 14.23 -9.25 5.07
CA ALA A 402 15.08 -10.13 4.30
C ALA A 402 14.53 -10.31 2.88
N LEU A 403 15.29 -9.87 1.89
CA LEU A 403 14.97 -10.06 0.49
C LEU A 403 15.31 -11.51 0.07
N ALA A 404 14.29 -12.21 -0.41
CA ALA A 404 14.39 -13.57 -0.94
C ALA A 404 14.80 -13.53 -2.42
N PHE A 405 15.97 -12.95 -2.72
CA PHE A 405 16.55 -13.07 -4.06
C PHE A 405 17.13 -14.47 -4.26
N GLY A 406 16.73 -15.15 -5.33
CA GLY A 406 17.25 -16.47 -5.71
C GLY A 406 18.70 -16.42 -6.21
N GLY A 407 19.39 -17.57 -6.21
CA GLY A 407 20.57 -17.79 -7.07
C GLY A 407 21.94 -17.26 -6.62
N GLY A 408 22.11 -16.75 -5.39
CA GLY A 408 23.44 -16.45 -4.81
C GLY A 408 24.23 -15.29 -5.45
N LYS A 409 23.69 -14.63 -6.48
CA LYS A 409 24.30 -13.48 -7.17
C LYS A 409 24.32 -12.18 -6.34
N VAL A 410 23.46 -12.08 -5.33
CA VAL A 410 23.29 -10.87 -4.51
C VAL A 410 24.12 -10.96 -3.25
N GLU A 411 25.07 -10.04 -3.10
CA GLU A 411 25.83 -9.86 -1.87
C GLU A 411 24.94 -9.20 -0.79
N LYS A 412 24.87 -9.80 0.40
CA LYS A 412 24.05 -9.27 1.50
C LYS A 412 24.91 -8.55 2.53
N ILE A 413 24.53 -7.33 2.88
CA ILE A 413 25.07 -6.54 3.98
C ILE A 413 23.97 -6.38 5.03
N ASN A 414 24.09 -7.13 6.14
CA ASN A 414 23.19 -6.99 7.27
C ASN A 414 23.72 -5.89 8.19
N LEU A 415 23.11 -4.72 8.13
CA LEU A 415 23.41 -3.59 8.99
C LEU A 415 22.84 -3.86 10.39
N LEU A 416 23.73 -4.10 11.34
CA LEU A 416 23.40 -4.21 12.76
C LEU A 416 23.52 -2.84 13.43
N PRO A 417 22.89 -2.61 14.61
CA PRO A 417 23.19 -1.46 15.46
C PRO A 417 24.70 -1.31 15.69
N LEU A 418 25.16 -0.08 15.99
CA LEU A 418 26.59 0.18 16.18
C LEU A 418 27.17 -0.69 17.31
N ASP A 419 28.41 -1.14 17.14
CA ASP A 419 29.14 -1.80 18.21
C ASP A 419 29.53 -0.78 19.30
N GLU A 420 29.92 -1.27 20.48
CA GLU A 420 30.22 -0.38 21.61
C GLU A 420 31.32 0.63 21.28
N LYS A 421 32.34 0.21 20.54
CA LYS A 421 33.46 1.08 20.14
C LYS A 421 32.99 2.20 19.24
N SER A 422 32.16 1.91 18.24
CA SER A 422 31.66 2.89 17.29
C SER A 422 30.60 3.79 17.91
N THR A 423 29.77 3.27 18.81
CA THR A 423 28.87 4.07 19.63
C THR A 423 29.65 5.12 20.43
N ASN A 424 30.72 4.73 21.13
CA ASN A 424 31.55 5.66 21.89
C ASN A 424 32.18 6.73 21.01
N ARG A 425 32.72 6.34 19.85
CA ARG A 425 33.30 7.27 18.87
C ARG A 425 32.26 8.22 18.27
N PHE A 426 31.03 7.76 18.05
CA PHE A 426 29.91 8.59 17.58
C PHE A 426 29.54 9.65 18.64
N LEU A 427 29.51 9.24 19.91
CA LEU A 427 29.25 10.13 21.04
C LEU A 427 30.37 11.16 21.23
N GLU A 428 31.64 10.74 21.13
CA GLU A 428 32.80 11.66 21.21
C GLU A 428 32.70 12.78 20.19
N ASN A 429 32.25 12.48 18.97
CA ASN A 429 32.09 13.49 17.93
C ASN A 429 30.95 14.49 18.20
N ILE A 430 29.89 14.11 18.91
CA ILE A 430 28.72 14.98 19.17
C ILE A 430 28.85 15.70 20.53
N LEU A 431 29.40 15.02 21.53
CA LEU A 431 29.41 15.40 22.94
C LEU A 431 30.82 15.77 23.46
N GLY A 432 31.88 15.58 22.67
CA GLY A 432 33.26 15.86 23.08
C GLY A 432 33.70 15.01 24.28
N ASP A 433 34.43 15.61 25.22
CA ASP A 433 34.97 14.95 26.42
C ASP A 433 33.90 14.27 27.30
N PHE A 434 32.63 14.71 27.21
CA PHE A 434 31.52 14.10 27.96
C PHE A 434 31.20 12.68 27.50
N ALA A 435 31.63 12.29 26.30
CA ALA A 435 31.43 10.93 25.78
C ALA A 435 32.15 9.84 26.57
N GLN A 436 33.22 10.20 27.31
CA GLN A 436 33.95 9.26 28.17
C GLN A 436 33.34 9.12 29.56
N SER A 437 32.20 9.77 29.84
CA SER A 437 31.51 9.63 31.13
C SER A 437 30.94 8.22 31.28
N PRO A 438 31.28 7.46 32.36
CA PRO A 438 30.66 6.16 32.64
C PRO A 438 29.14 6.26 32.89
N THR A 439 28.60 7.47 33.08
CA THR A 439 27.16 7.71 33.14
C THR A 439 26.52 7.53 31.78
N LEU A 440 27.10 8.09 30.72
CA LEU A 440 26.61 7.94 29.36
C LEU A 440 26.67 6.47 28.91
N GLU A 441 27.74 5.76 29.29
CA GLU A 441 27.88 4.32 29.06
C GLU A 441 26.77 3.51 29.76
N LYS A 442 26.45 3.85 31.02
CA LYS A 442 25.33 3.21 31.74
C LYS A 442 23.96 3.58 31.16
N ILE A 443 23.77 4.79 30.61
CA ILE A 443 22.53 5.20 29.90
C ILE A 443 22.33 4.33 28.67
N ILE A 444 23.36 4.20 27.83
CA ILE A 444 23.31 3.41 26.60
C ILE A 444 23.09 1.93 26.91
N LYS A 445 23.74 1.39 27.96
CA LYS A 445 23.48 0.05 28.47
C LYS A 445 22.05 -0.13 28.99
N LYS A 446 21.47 0.89 29.65
CA LYS A 446 20.10 0.84 30.18
C LYS A 446 19.04 0.82 29.08
N PHE A 447 19.22 1.63 28.03
CA PHE A 447 18.28 1.64 26.90
C PHE A 447 18.50 0.49 25.92
N GLY A 448 19.72 -0.06 25.87
CA GLY A 448 20.07 -1.22 25.05
C GLY A 448 20.07 -0.96 23.53
N ASP A 449 19.52 0.17 23.09
CA ASP A 449 19.41 0.54 21.69
C ASP A 449 20.65 1.33 21.24
N ARG A 450 21.46 0.71 20.38
CA ARG A 450 22.67 1.30 19.77
C ARG A 450 22.43 1.75 18.33
N THR A 451 21.17 1.98 17.98
CA THR A 451 20.79 2.51 16.67
C THR A 451 21.31 3.94 16.52
N PRO A 452 22.04 4.30 15.44
CA PRO A 452 22.58 5.64 15.23
C PRO A 452 21.55 6.76 15.43
N LEU A 453 20.32 6.58 14.95
CA LEU A 453 19.24 7.55 15.14
C LEU A 453 18.92 7.81 16.62
N PHE A 454 18.89 6.76 17.44
CA PHE A 454 18.67 6.89 18.89
C PHE A 454 19.83 7.64 19.54
N ILE A 455 21.07 7.28 19.19
CA ILE A 455 22.26 7.91 19.75
C ILE A 455 22.34 9.39 19.37
N GLU A 456 22.04 9.75 18.11
CA GLU A 456 22.02 11.14 17.63
C GLU A 456 20.97 11.98 18.39
N GLU A 457 19.73 11.50 18.48
CA GLU A 457 18.66 12.24 19.17
C GLU A 457 18.89 12.33 20.68
N LEU A 458 19.45 11.30 21.32
CA LEU A 458 19.82 11.31 22.73
C LEU A 458 20.96 12.32 23.00
N SER A 459 21.94 12.38 22.09
CA SER A 459 23.06 13.33 22.21
C SER A 459 22.61 14.77 22.02
N LEU A 460 21.72 15.03 21.04
CA LEU A 460 21.09 16.33 20.84
C LEU A 460 20.25 16.75 22.06
N HIS A 461 19.54 15.80 22.69
CA HIS A 461 18.79 16.05 23.92
C HIS A 461 19.69 16.53 25.07
N PHE A 462 20.83 15.87 25.29
CA PHE A 462 21.77 16.27 26.35
C PHE A 462 22.43 17.62 26.08
N ARG A 463 22.76 17.92 24.82
CA ARG A 463 23.20 19.26 24.41
C ARG A 463 22.15 20.32 24.72
N LYS A 464 20.90 20.10 24.30
CA LYS A 464 19.82 21.09 24.46
C LYS A 464 19.45 21.35 25.93
N LYS A 465 19.51 20.32 26.78
CA LYS A 465 19.27 20.45 28.23
C LYS A 465 20.47 21.00 29.03
N GLY A 466 21.61 21.31 28.39
CA GLY A 466 22.80 21.83 29.06
C GLY A 466 23.44 20.82 30.02
N VAL A 467 23.21 19.52 29.81
CA VAL A 467 23.75 18.44 30.66
C VAL A 467 25.28 18.37 30.50
N ILE A 468 25.77 18.56 29.27
CA ILE A 468 27.21 18.53 28.95
C ILE A 468 27.95 19.61 29.74
N ASP A 469 27.47 20.85 29.70
CA ASP A 469 28.07 22.00 30.41
C ASP A 469 28.10 21.81 31.94
N ARG A 470 27.20 20.98 32.48
CA ARG A 470 27.02 20.77 33.93
C ARG A 470 27.94 19.68 34.51
N TYR A 471 28.51 18.81 33.67
CA TYR A 471 29.18 17.57 34.13
C TYR A 471 30.56 17.27 33.50
N VAL A 472 31.05 18.10 32.56
CA VAL A 472 32.43 18.01 32.06
C VAL A 472 33.42 18.26 33.22
N GLY A 473 34.25 17.25 33.55
CA GLY A 473 35.30 17.35 34.57
C GLY A 473 34.95 16.88 36.00
N MET A 474 33.73 16.36 36.25
CA MET A 474 33.36 15.77 37.54
C MET A 474 33.76 14.28 37.64
N SER A 475 34.26 13.85 38.81
CA SER A 475 34.66 12.45 39.07
C SER A 475 33.45 11.50 39.17
N ASP A 476 33.64 10.26 38.70
CA ASP A 476 32.64 9.20 38.48
C ASP A 476 31.72 8.84 39.66
N GLU A 477 32.08 9.19 40.90
CA GLU A 477 31.37 8.76 42.12
C GLU A 477 30.11 9.58 42.46
N LYS A 478 29.80 10.67 41.73
CA LYS A 478 28.64 11.56 42.02
C LYS A 478 27.51 11.57 40.97
N LEU A 479 27.61 10.82 39.88
CA LEU A 479 26.56 10.77 38.85
C LEU A 479 25.59 9.60 39.09
N GLU A 480 24.45 9.88 39.72
CA GLU A 480 23.31 8.96 39.76
C GLU A 480 22.47 9.08 38.47
N LEU A 481 22.38 7.98 37.72
CA LEU A 481 21.60 7.87 36.46
C LEU A 481 20.12 8.23 36.59
N THR A 482 19.58 8.13 37.79
CA THR A 482 18.19 8.47 38.15
C THR A 482 17.92 9.97 38.09
N SER A 483 18.94 10.82 38.15
CA SER A 483 18.82 12.29 38.07
C SER A 483 18.76 12.84 36.63
N LEU A 484 19.16 12.04 35.64
CA LEU A 484 19.01 12.36 34.22
C LEU A 484 17.60 11.94 33.81
N GLN A 485 16.71 12.91 33.57
CA GLN A 485 15.37 12.68 33.00
C GLN A 485 15.49 12.12 31.59
N LEU A 486 15.74 10.83 31.48
CA LEU A 486 15.95 10.16 30.22
C LEU A 486 14.60 9.87 29.57
N PRO A 487 14.41 10.26 28.29
CA PRO A 487 13.19 9.95 27.55
C PRO A 487 12.95 8.45 27.48
N THR A 488 11.68 8.03 27.53
CA THR A 488 11.31 6.61 27.51
C THR A 488 11.39 5.98 26.12
N SER A 489 11.50 6.80 25.06
CA SER A 489 11.65 6.34 23.66
C SER A 489 12.16 7.44 22.69
N VAL A 490 12.68 7.04 21.52
CA VAL A 490 12.99 7.96 20.40
C VAL A 490 11.78 8.82 20.00
N HIS A 491 10.57 8.24 20.02
CA HIS A 491 9.34 8.97 19.70
C HIS A 491 9.10 10.15 20.65
N SER A 492 9.35 9.97 21.95
CA SER A 492 9.21 11.03 22.95
C SER A 492 10.23 12.16 22.77
N LEU A 493 11.46 11.84 22.31
CA LEU A 493 12.48 12.82 21.98
C LEU A 493 12.07 13.70 20.78
N ILE A 494 11.62 13.05 19.72
CA ILE A 494 11.19 13.74 18.50
C ILE A 494 9.95 14.58 18.78
N ALA A 495 8.99 14.09 19.56
CA ALA A 495 7.79 14.84 19.94
C ALA A 495 8.17 16.13 20.71
N GLN A 496 9.03 16.02 21.73
CA GLN A 496 9.53 17.18 22.48
C GLN A 496 10.25 18.19 21.59
N ARG A 497 10.98 17.73 20.57
CA ARG A 497 11.65 18.61 19.61
C ARG A 497 10.65 19.36 18.73
N LEU A 498 9.60 18.70 18.25
CA LEU A 498 8.51 19.33 17.50
C LEU A 498 7.67 20.29 18.37
N ASP A 499 7.58 20.03 19.67
CA ASP A 499 6.90 20.89 20.65
C ASP A 499 7.68 22.17 20.96
N ALA A 500 8.98 22.21 20.67
CA ALA A 500 9.79 23.41 20.81
C ALA A 500 9.71 24.38 19.62
N LEU A 501 9.11 23.95 18.49
CA LEU A 501 8.91 24.80 17.31
C LEU A 501 7.87 25.91 17.58
N SER A 502 7.99 27.04 16.89
CA SER A 502 6.97 28.10 16.94
C SER A 502 5.62 27.61 16.40
N PRO A 503 4.48 28.28 16.70
CA PRO A 503 3.18 27.86 16.18
C PRO A 503 3.09 27.82 14.65
N GLU A 504 3.83 28.71 13.98
CA GLU A 504 3.91 28.80 12.52
C GLU A 504 4.77 27.66 11.94
N GLU A 505 5.95 27.42 12.51
CA GLU A 505 6.81 26.27 12.18
C GLU A 505 6.09 24.94 12.39
N ARG A 506 5.36 24.79 13.51
CA ARG A 506 4.62 23.56 13.80
C ARG A 506 3.50 23.33 12.79
N LYS A 507 2.76 24.38 12.40
CA LYS A 507 1.75 24.28 11.32
C LYS A 507 2.40 23.83 10.01
N ALA A 508 3.54 24.41 9.64
CA ALA A 508 4.29 24.04 8.46
C ALA A 508 4.78 22.58 8.50
N VAL A 509 5.34 22.12 9.63
CA VAL A 509 5.77 20.71 9.77
C VAL A 509 4.59 19.75 9.71
N GLN A 510 3.45 20.11 10.30
CA GLN A 510 2.21 19.32 10.21
C GLN A 510 1.69 19.22 8.77
N LEU A 511 1.68 20.33 8.03
CA LEU A 511 1.34 20.36 6.61
C LEU A 511 2.27 19.47 5.79
N ALA A 512 3.59 19.65 5.97
CA ALA A 512 4.60 18.83 5.31
C ALA A 512 4.42 17.34 5.64
N ALA A 513 4.11 17.00 6.90
CA ALA A 513 3.92 15.62 7.34
C ALA A 513 2.71 14.96 6.68
N VAL A 514 1.66 15.72 6.36
CA VAL A 514 0.51 15.24 5.58
C VAL A 514 0.86 15.08 4.11
N ILE A 515 1.54 16.06 3.50
CA ILE A 515 1.90 16.02 2.07
C ILE A 515 2.78 14.80 1.75
N GLY A 516 3.76 14.50 2.61
CA GLY A 516 4.56 13.28 2.47
C GLY A 516 6.00 13.43 2.96
N ASN A 517 6.75 12.32 2.91
CA ASN A 517 8.16 12.32 3.30
C ASN A 517 9.01 13.18 2.35
N THR A 518 8.73 13.10 1.05
CA THR A 518 9.25 14.00 0.02
C THR A 518 8.20 15.08 -0.23
N LEU A 519 8.61 16.33 -0.14
CA LEU A 519 7.79 17.52 -0.11
C LEU A 519 8.04 18.37 -1.37
N PRO A 520 7.14 18.33 -2.36
CA PRO A 520 7.18 19.27 -3.47
C PRO A 520 6.96 20.69 -2.94
N LEU A 521 7.94 21.57 -3.16
CA LEU A 521 7.92 22.92 -2.59
C LEU A 521 6.77 23.76 -3.16
N GLU A 522 6.41 23.57 -4.42
CA GLU A 522 5.29 24.27 -5.06
C GLU A 522 3.95 23.97 -4.37
N LEU A 523 3.67 22.68 -4.11
CA LEU A 523 2.48 22.26 -3.36
C LEU A 523 2.52 22.75 -1.91
N PHE A 524 3.67 22.62 -1.26
CA PHE A 524 3.83 23.06 0.13
C PHE A 524 3.57 24.56 0.29
N VAL A 525 4.16 25.38 -0.58
CA VAL A 525 3.99 26.84 -0.57
C VAL A 525 2.53 27.21 -0.85
N ALA A 526 1.88 26.56 -1.82
CA ALA A 526 0.46 26.77 -2.10
C ALA A 526 -0.42 26.49 -0.86
N MET A 527 -0.06 25.49 -0.05
CA MET A 527 -0.78 25.12 1.17
C MET A 527 -0.49 26.00 2.39
N LEU A 528 0.57 26.83 2.38
CA LEU A 528 0.90 27.73 3.50
C LEU A 528 -0.06 28.94 3.60
N GLY A 529 -0.86 29.22 2.57
CA GLY A 529 -1.82 30.33 2.57
C GLY A 529 -1.14 31.68 2.80
N ASP A 530 -1.61 32.45 3.78
CA ASP A 530 -1.06 33.79 4.11
C ASP A 530 0.43 33.75 4.52
N SER A 531 0.90 32.63 5.07
CA SER A 531 2.30 32.41 5.45
C SER A 531 3.22 32.15 4.24
N ALA A 532 2.68 32.06 3.03
CA ALA A 532 3.48 31.86 1.81
C ALA A 532 4.47 33.00 1.55
N LYS A 533 4.21 34.21 2.06
CA LYS A 533 5.10 35.38 1.90
C LYS A 533 6.47 35.19 2.55
N ASP A 534 6.55 34.38 3.60
CA ASP A 534 7.77 34.08 4.36
C ASP A 534 8.20 32.60 4.19
N ALA A 535 7.73 31.92 3.14
CA ALA A 535 7.94 30.48 2.98
C ALA A 535 9.42 30.08 2.95
N ASP A 536 10.28 30.84 2.27
CA ASP A 536 11.72 30.54 2.21
C ASP A 536 12.39 30.66 3.58
N ALA A 537 12.02 31.66 4.37
CA ALA A 537 12.52 31.83 5.74
C ALA A 537 12.05 30.68 6.63
N LEU A 538 10.79 30.27 6.49
CA LEU A 538 10.22 29.14 7.23
C LEU A 538 10.90 27.81 6.87
N ILE A 539 11.11 27.55 5.58
CA ILE A 539 11.83 26.37 5.09
C ILE A 539 13.27 26.38 5.61
N GLY A 540 13.95 27.53 5.56
CA GLY A 540 15.29 27.70 6.13
C GLY A 540 15.33 27.32 7.61
N THR A 541 14.42 27.87 8.41
CA THR A 541 14.30 27.53 9.85
C THR A 541 14.04 26.05 10.10
N LEU A 542 13.22 25.38 9.27
CA LEU A 542 12.98 23.93 9.41
C LEU A 542 14.19 23.07 9.00
N ILE A 543 15.01 23.55 8.07
CA ILE A 543 16.28 22.93 7.71
C ILE A 543 17.30 23.12 8.82
N ASP A 544 17.44 24.35 9.34
CA ASP A 544 18.36 24.68 10.44
C ASP A 544 18.01 23.92 11.72
N ASN A 545 16.71 23.75 12.00
CA ASN A 545 16.22 22.92 13.10
C ASN A 545 16.31 21.41 12.80
N GLY A 546 16.85 20.99 11.66
CA GLY A 546 17.08 19.61 11.26
C GLY A 546 15.81 18.77 11.07
N VAL A 547 14.67 19.41 10.79
CA VAL A 547 13.39 18.74 10.51
C VAL A 547 13.33 18.33 9.05
N LEU A 548 13.69 19.26 8.16
CA LEU A 548 13.75 19.05 6.71
C LEU A 548 15.20 19.08 6.21
N HIS A 549 15.42 18.52 5.03
CA HIS A 549 16.64 18.62 4.25
C HIS A 549 16.27 18.96 2.81
N ARG A 550 16.99 19.91 2.19
CA ARG A 550 16.74 20.31 0.80
C ARG A 550 17.38 19.28 -0.14
N GLN A 551 16.57 18.60 -0.96
CA GLN A 551 17.04 17.60 -1.91
C GLN A 551 17.45 18.25 -3.24
N ASN A 552 16.66 19.23 -3.70
CA ASN A 552 16.98 20.10 -4.83
C ASN A 552 16.15 21.40 -4.73
N ASP A 553 16.24 22.27 -5.74
CA ASP A 553 15.55 23.57 -5.74
C ASP A 553 14.02 23.46 -5.70
N LYS A 554 13.44 22.30 -6.03
CA LYS A 554 11.99 22.09 -6.11
C LYS A 554 11.44 21.16 -5.02
N THR A 555 12.29 20.49 -4.25
CA THR A 555 11.87 19.46 -3.30
C THR A 555 12.68 19.49 -2.00
N CYS A 556 11.97 19.35 -0.89
CA CYS A 556 12.56 19.04 0.41
C CYS A 556 12.17 17.62 0.82
N ARG A 557 12.90 17.02 1.75
CA ARG A 557 12.55 15.74 2.38
C ARG A 557 12.65 15.89 3.89
N PHE A 558 11.88 15.13 4.67
CA PHE A 558 12.17 15.04 6.10
C PHE A 558 13.56 14.44 6.32
N LYS A 559 14.31 15.00 7.27
CA LYS A 559 15.65 14.46 7.62
C LYS A 559 15.55 12.99 8.02
N HIS A 560 14.44 12.61 8.70
CA HIS A 560 14.10 11.23 9.01
C HIS A 560 12.59 10.97 8.91
N ALA A 561 12.21 9.82 8.35
CA ALA A 561 10.81 9.39 8.26
C ALA A 561 10.11 9.31 9.63
N LEU A 562 10.85 9.06 10.72
CA LEU A 562 10.30 9.03 12.07
C LEU A 562 9.83 10.43 12.53
N ILE A 563 10.50 11.50 12.09
CA ILE A 563 10.08 12.88 12.39
C ILE A 563 8.73 13.16 11.73
N GLN A 564 8.57 12.78 10.46
CA GLN A 564 7.30 12.86 9.76
C GLN A 564 6.20 12.08 10.50
N GLN A 565 6.49 10.83 10.93
CA GLN A 565 5.52 9.98 11.62
C GLN A 565 5.06 10.58 12.95
N VAL A 566 5.97 11.12 13.75
CA VAL A 566 5.63 11.76 15.02
C VAL A 566 4.82 13.04 14.77
N ALA A 567 5.22 13.87 13.80
CA ALA A 567 4.46 15.05 13.41
C ALA A 567 3.04 14.68 12.92
N TYR A 568 2.93 13.64 12.09
CA TYR A 568 1.66 13.16 11.55
C TYR A 568 0.75 12.59 12.64
N ASN A 569 1.26 11.68 13.47
CA ASN A 569 0.48 11.00 14.50
C ASN A 569 0.16 11.88 15.71
N GLY A 570 0.95 12.94 15.95
CA GLY A 570 0.65 13.95 16.97
C GLY A 570 -0.57 14.82 16.65
N MET A 571 -1.07 14.80 15.41
CA MET A 571 -2.24 15.58 15.02
C MET A 571 -3.57 14.89 15.38
N PRO A 572 -4.58 15.64 15.87
CA PRO A 572 -5.94 15.12 16.01
C PRO A 572 -6.51 14.63 14.67
N ARG A 573 -7.33 13.57 14.70
CA ARG A 573 -7.96 12.98 13.49
C ARG A 573 -8.69 14.01 12.63
N MET A 574 -9.48 14.88 13.24
CA MET A 574 -10.25 15.90 12.49
C MET A 574 -9.34 16.89 11.75
N ARG A 575 -8.18 17.22 12.33
CA ARG A 575 -7.19 18.10 11.69
C ARG A 575 -6.48 17.40 10.54
N ARG A 576 -6.06 16.14 10.72
CA ARG A 576 -5.49 15.33 9.61
C ARG A 576 -6.45 15.25 8.44
N ARG A 577 -7.71 14.90 8.72
CA ARG A 577 -8.78 14.83 7.73
C ARG A 577 -8.91 16.14 6.96
N ARG A 578 -8.97 17.28 7.65
CA ARG A 578 -9.06 18.61 7.02
C ARG A 578 -7.85 18.89 6.11
N ILE A 579 -6.63 18.70 6.61
CA ILE A 579 -5.42 18.98 5.81
C ILE A 579 -5.39 18.06 4.57
N HIS A 580 -5.75 16.78 4.69
CA HIS A 580 -5.85 15.90 3.53
C HIS A 580 -6.85 16.40 2.48
N ARG A 581 -7.97 17.00 2.89
CA ARG A 581 -8.91 17.67 1.96
C ARG A 581 -8.27 18.88 1.28
N ASP A 582 -7.58 19.71 2.06
CA ASP A 582 -6.90 20.90 1.55
C ASP A 582 -5.80 20.52 0.53
N VAL A 583 -5.10 19.40 0.73
CA VAL A 583 -4.13 18.85 -0.25
C VAL A 583 -4.81 18.53 -1.57
N VAL A 584 -5.96 17.86 -1.55
CA VAL A 584 -6.71 17.49 -2.78
C VAL A 584 -7.09 18.74 -3.56
N GLU A 585 -7.58 19.77 -2.88
CA GLU A 585 -7.95 21.05 -3.50
C GLU A 585 -6.73 21.77 -4.10
N ALA A 586 -5.61 21.82 -3.36
CA ALA A 586 -4.38 22.46 -3.82
C ALA A 586 -3.77 21.77 -5.05
N ILE A 587 -3.71 20.42 -5.05
CA ILE A 587 -3.24 19.66 -6.22
C ILE A 587 -4.16 19.92 -7.43
N GLY A 588 -5.48 19.95 -7.22
CA GLY A 588 -6.43 20.23 -8.31
C GLY A 588 -6.28 21.62 -8.94
N GLN A 589 -5.80 22.61 -8.18
CA GLN A 589 -5.52 23.96 -8.69
C GLN A 589 -4.17 24.05 -9.42
N LEU A 590 -3.13 23.39 -8.88
CA LEU A 590 -1.78 23.39 -9.46
C LEU A 590 -1.70 22.55 -10.73
N ASP A 591 -2.56 21.54 -10.85
CA ASP A 591 -2.58 20.64 -11.99
C ASP A 591 -3.98 20.42 -12.56
N PRO A 592 -4.54 21.42 -13.28
CA PRO A 592 -5.86 21.31 -13.91
C PRO A 592 -5.91 20.21 -14.98
N GLY A 593 -4.74 19.80 -15.50
CA GLY A 593 -4.56 18.78 -16.53
C GLY A 593 -4.59 17.34 -16.01
N ARG A 594 -4.69 17.13 -14.69
CA ARG A 594 -4.74 15.81 -14.02
C ARG A 594 -3.64 14.86 -14.52
N ASP A 595 -2.39 15.17 -14.20
CA ASP A 595 -1.24 14.30 -14.37
C ASP A 595 -1.58 12.87 -13.87
N PRO A 596 -1.58 11.87 -14.76
CA PRO A 596 -1.77 10.46 -14.43
C PRO A 596 -0.93 9.99 -13.24
N GLY A 597 0.28 10.54 -13.05
CA GLY A 597 1.18 10.23 -11.94
C GLY A 597 0.70 10.70 -10.56
N LEU A 598 -0.18 11.71 -10.50
CA LEU A 598 -0.71 12.29 -9.25
C LEU A 598 -2.10 11.78 -8.87
N LEU A 599 -2.79 11.07 -9.77
CA LEU A 599 -4.18 10.62 -9.57
C LEU A 599 -4.35 9.68 -8.38
N GLN A 600 -3.38 8.80 -8.14
CA GLN A 600 -3.44 7.90 -6.98
C GLN A 600 -3.12 8.63 -5.68
N THR A 601 -2.15 9.55 -5.68
CA THR A 601 -1.86 10.42 -4.54
C THR A 601 -3.10 11.24 -4.18
N LEU A 602 -3.76 11.84 -5.17
CA LEU A 602 -5.06 12.50 -5.02
C LEU A 602 -6.11 11.56 -4.40
N ALA A 603 -6.22 10.32 -4.88
CA ALA A 603 -7.17 9.34 -4.35
C ALA A 603 -6.91 9.00 -2.88
N ILE A 604 -5.64 8.81 -2.49
CA ILE A 604 -5.23 8.52 -1.11
C ILE A 604 -5.51 9.72 -0.19
N HIS A 605 -5.15 10.92 -0.61
CA HIS A 605 -5.47 12.13 0.15
C HIS A 605 -6.99 12.34 0.25
N ALA A 606 -7.75 12.06 -0.81
CA ALA A 606 -9.20 12.10 -0.76
C ALA A 606 -9.77 11.05 0.20
N GLU A 607 -9.24 9.83 0.23
CA GLU A 607 -9.66 8.77 1.15
C GLU A 607 -9.37 9.15 2.61
N LEU A 608 -8.14 9.58 2.91
CA LEU A 608 -7.74 10.02 4.26
C LEU A 608 -8.45 11.32 4.69
N GLY A 609 -8.89 12.13 3.71
CA GLY A 609 -9.77 13.27 3.90
C GLY A 609 -11.25 12.89 4.05
N GLU A 610 -11.60 11.61 3.92
CA GLU A 610 -12.99 11.11 3.86
C GLU A 610 -13.83 11.89 2.83
N GLN A 611 -13.28 12.07 1.63
CA GLN A 611 -13.95 12.51 0.41
C GLN A 611 -14.16 11.28 -0.49
N TRP A 612 -15.02 10.36 -0.05
CA TRP A 612 -15.07 9.00 -0.60
C TRP A 612 -15.38 8.95 -2.10
N MET A 613 -16.27 9.82 -2.59
CA MET A 613 -16.58 9.89 -4.02
C MET A 613 -15.40 10.37 -4.87
N THR A 614 -14.66 11.38 -4.39
CA THR A 614 -13.45 11.87 -5.03
C THR A 614 -12.37 10.78 -5.02
N ALA A 615 -12.21 10.09 -3.90
CA ALA A 615 -11.27 8.98 -3.75
C ALA A 615 -11.59 7.83 -4.71
N ALA A 616 -12.86 7.41 -4.79
CA ALA A 616 -13.29 6.34 -5.68
C ALA A 616 -13.01 6.64 -7.16
N ARG A 617 -13.24 7.89 -7.60
CA ARG A 617 -12.90 8.33 -8.96
C ARG A 617 -11.39 8.34 -9.21
N GLY A 618 -10.61 8.89 -8.28
CA GLY A 618 -9.15 8.89 -8.40
C GLY A 618 -8.56 7.48 -8.45
N TYR A 619 -9.09 6.55 -7.65
CA TYR A 619 -8.71 5.14 -7.70
C TYR A 619 -9.16 4.44 -8.98
N LEU A 620 -10.34 4.76 -9.54
CA LEU A 620 -10.75 4.26 -10.86
C LEU A 620 -9.76 4.70 -11.96
N ASP A 621 -9.42 5.98 -11.99
CA ASP A 621 -8.49 6.52 -12.99
C ASP A 621 -7.09 5.91 -12.85
N SER A 622 -6.59 5.82 -11.61
CA SER A 622 -5.32 5.14 -11.29
C SER A 622 -5.32 3.66 -11.70
N GLY A 623 -6.42 2.95 -11.46
CA GLY A 623 -6.59 1.56 -11.87
C GLY A 623 -6.57 1.39 -13.40
N ASN A 624 -7.14 2.34 -14.14
CA ASN A 624 -7.11 2.34 -15.60
C ASN A 624 -5.68 2.53 -16.14
N ILE A 625 -4.93 3.47 -15.58
CA ILE A 625 -3.51 3.67 -15.94
C ILE A 625 -2.70 2.42 -15.62
N ALA A 626 -2.99 1.76 -14.49
CA ALA A 626 -2.32 0.52 -14.13
C ALA A 626 -2.64 -0.63 -15.11
N ILE A 627 -3.86 -0.72 -15.67
CA ILE A 627 -4.19 -1.65 -16.77
C ILE A 627 -3.31 -1.33 -18.00
N ASP A 628 -3.21 -0.05 -18.37
CA ASP A 628 -2.46 0.37 -19.55
C ASP A 628 -0.95 0.07 -19.42
N ARG A 629 -0.44 0.12 -18.18
CA ARG A 629 0.94 -0.28 -17.80
C ARG A 629 1.14 -1.79 -17.65
N ALA A 630 0.12 -2.61 -17.90
CA ALA A 630 0.10 -4.05 -17.62
C ALA A 630 0.39 -4.42 -16.14
N ALA A 631 0.14 -3.48 -15.22
CA ALA A 631 0.30 -3.65 -13.77
C ALA A 631 -1.04 -4.06 -13.13
N PHE A 632 -1.54 -5.24 -13.53
CA PHE A 632 -2.89 -5.71 -13.21
C PHE A 632 -3.15 -5.87 -11.70
N ASP A 633 -2.15 -6.29 -10.93
CA ASP A 633 -2.28 -6.41 -9.47
C ASP A 633 -2.51 -5.04 -8.82
N SER A 634 -1.78 -4.01 -9.27
CA SER A 634 -1.99 -2.62 -8.86
C SER A 634 -3.35 -2.11 -9.32
N ALA A 635 -3.81 -2.47 -10.51
CA ALA A 635 -5.15 -2.11 -10.99
C ALA A 635 -6.24 -2.70 -10.09
N ILE A 636 -6.15 -4.00 -9.77
CA ILE A 636 -7.10 -4.69 -8.88
C ILE A 636 -7.10 -4.07 -7.49
N TYR A 637 -5.94 -3.71 -6.94
CA TYR A 637 -5.85 -2.98 -5.67
C TYR A 637 -6.62 -1.66 -5.73
N ASN A 638 -6.34 -0.83 -6.75
CA ASN A 638 -6.99 0.47 -6.91
C ASN A 638 -8.51 0.30 -7.03
N PHE A 639 -9.01 -0.64 -7.83
CA PHE A 639 -10.44 -0.89 -7.94
C PHE A 639 -11.06 -1.38 -6.63
N ASN A 640 -10.38 -2.23 -5.86
CA ASN A 640 -10.86 -2.65 -4.54
C ASN A 640 -10.93 -1.46 -3.55
N SER A 641 -9.92 -0.58 -3.55
CA SER A 641 -9.93 0.64 -2.74
C SER A 641 -11.05 1.59 -3.14
N ALA A 642 -11.32 1.72 -4.44
CA ALA A 642 -12.45 2.49 -4.95
C ALA A 642 -13.79 1.93 -4.46
N LEU A 643 -13.99 0.60 -4.53
CA LEU A 643 -15.19 -0.07 -4.04
C LEU A 643 -15.35 0.06 -2.51
N SER A 644 -14.26 -0.01 -1.75
CA SER A 644 -14.24 0.22 -0.31
C SER A 644 -14.70 1.65 0.05
N CYS A 645 -14.24 2.65 -0.70
CA CYS A 645 -14.69 4.03 -0.56
C CYS A 645 -16.20 4.17 -0.84
N LEU A 646 -16.68 3.56 -1.94
CA LEU A 646 -18.10 3.60 -2.29
C LEU A 646 -19.01 2.93 -1.25
N ALA A 647 -18.53 1.88 -0.59
CA ALA A 647 -19.25 1.23 0.50
C ALA A 647 -19.48 2.16 1.71
N LYS A 648 -18.76 3.29 1.82
CA LYS A 648 -18.96 4.31 2.87
C LYS A 648 -19.99 5.39 2.49
N GLU A 649 -20.39 5.47 1.23
CA GLU A 649 -21.34 6.44 0.66
C GLU A 649 -22.72 5.80 0.42
N MET A 650 -23.11 4.82 1.23
CA MET A 650 -24.34 4.00 1.03
C MET A 650 -25.55 4.85 0.60
N GLU A 651 -26.38 4.30 -0.29
CA GLU A 651 -27.68 4.83 -0.73
C GLU A 651 -27.68 5.94 -1.81
N SER A 652 -26.59 6.10 -2.58
CA SER A 652 -26.59 6.97 -3.77
C SER A 652 -26.62 6.19 -5.08
N GLU A 653 -27.56 6.51 -5.98
CA GLU A 653 -27.58 5.99 -7.36
C GLU A 653 -26.26 6.31 -8.09
N THR A 654 -25.65 7.46 -7.79
CA THR A 654 -24.35 7.85 -8.37
C THR A 654 -23.23 6.93 -7.92
N ALA A 655 -23.24 6.52 -6.64
CA ALA A 655 -22.26 5.57 -6.10
C ALA A 655 -22.44 4.18 -6.71
N ALA A 656 -23.68 3.72 -6.89
CA ALA A 656 -23.98 2.44 -7.51
C ALA A 656 -23.54 2.40 -8.99
N ARG A 657 -23.83 3.44 -9.78
CA ARG A 657 -23.36 3.56 -11.17
C ARG A 657 -21.84 3.56 -11.29
N LEU A 658 -21.15 4.31 -10.42
CA LEU A 658 -19.68 4.29 -10.40
C LEU A 658 -19.14 2.91 -9.96
N GLY A 659 -19.82 2.24 -9.03
CA GLY A 659 -19.48 0.90 -8.57
C GLY A 659 -19.61 -0.17 -9.66
N ILE A 660 -20.54 0.00 -10.61
CA ILE A 660 -20.66 -0.84 -11.81
C ILE A 660 -19.47 -0.63 -12.73
N GLU A 661 -19.12 0.63 -13.04
CA GLU A 661 -17.97 0.92 -13.92
C GLU A 661 -16.66 0.40 -13.34
N ILE A 662 -16.41 0.60 -12.04
CA ILE A 662 -15.21 0.08 -11.37
C ILE A 662 -15.12 -1.44 -11.49
N ARG A 663 -16.23 -2.17 -11.31
CA ARG A 663 -16.26 -3.63 -11.45
C ARG A 663 -16.00 -4.07 -12.90
N ARG A 664 -16.54 -3.35 -13.88
CA ARG A 664 -16.30 -3.62 -15.31
C ARG A 664 -14.81 -3.46 -15.65
N ARG A 665 -14.15 -2.42 -15.14
CA ARG A 665 -12.70 -2.22 -15.31
C ARG A 665 -11.88 -3.24 -14.52
N LYS A 666 -12.31 -3.59 -13.31
CA LYS A 666 -11.70 -4.67 -12.51
C LYS A 666 -11.73 -6.02 -13.22
N ARG A 667 -12.86 -6.37 -13.85
CA ARG A 667 -13.00 -7.58 -14.69
C ARG A 667 -11.89 -7.64 -15.75
N VAL A 668 -11.65 -6.54 -16.46
CA VAL A 668 -10.57 -6.45 -17.48
C VAL A 668 -9.20 -6.71 -16.86
N ALA A 669 -8.92 -6.15 -15.69
CA ALA A 669 -7.66 -6.39 -14.99
C ALA A 669 -7.48 -7.83 -14.49
N MET A 670 -8.57 -8.60 -14.33
CA MET A 670 -8.52 -9.98 -13.86
C MET A 670 -8.35 -11.01 -14.99
N VAL A 671 -8.69 -10.66 -16.24
CA VAL A 671 -8.58 -11.55 -17.42
C VAL A 671 -7.18 -12.18 -17.56
N PRO A 672 -6.05 -11.45 -17.38
CA PRO A 672 -4.71 -12.02 -17.42
C PRO A 672 -4.46 -13.16 -16.43
N SER A 673 -4.98 -13.05 -15.21
CA SER A 673 -4.84 -14.12 -14.22
C SER A 673 -5.62 -15.38 -14.64
N ALA A 674 -6.63 -15.21 -15.48
CA ALA A 674 -7.63 -16.22 -15.85
C ALA A 674 -8.26 -16.90 -14.62
N ASP A 675 -8.38 -16.16 -13.51
CA ASP A 675 -9.16 -16.57 -12.34
C ASP A 675 -10.67 -16.39 -12.64
N PHE A 676 -11.19 -17.28 -13.48
CA PHE A 676 -12.55 -17.19 -13.99
C PHE A 676 -13.61 -17.23 -12.89
N ARG A 677 -13.32 -17.90 -11.76
CA ARG A 677 -14.23 -17.95 -10.60
C ARG A 677 -14.45 -16.54 -10.05
N ARG A 678 -13.37 -15.79 -9.82
CA ARG A 678 -13.50 -14.41 -9.34
C ARG A 678 -14.08 -13.47 -10.39
N ILE A 679 -13.82 -13.71 -11.68
CA ILE A 679 -14.42 -12.93 -12.78
C ILE A 679 -15.95 -13.16 -12.80
N LEU A 680 -16.39 -14.40 -12.57
CA LEU A 680 -17.80 -14.76 -12.43
C LEU A 680 -18.46 -14.03 -11.25
N ASP A 681 -17.83 -14.05 -10.07
CA ASP A 681 -18.33 -13.33 -8.89
C ASP A 681 -18.51 -11.83 -9.18
N VAL A 682 -17.56 -11.20 -9.88
CA VAL A 682 -17.65 -9.79 -10.29
C VAL A 682 -18.79 -9.56 -11.29
N ALA A 683 -19.02 -10.47 -12.23
CA ALA A 683 -20.14 -10.38 -13.16
C ALA A 683 -21.49 -10.45 -12.43
N GLU A 684 -21.64 -11.36 -11.47
CA GLU A 684 -22.85 -11.46 -10.63
C GLU A 684 -23.10 -10.18 -9.82
N GLU A 685 -22.05 -9.60 -9.22
CA GLU A 685 -22.15 -8.31 -8.53
C GLU A 685 -22.58 -7.16 -9.47
N ILE A 686 -22.07 -7.12 -10.71
CA ILE A 686 -22.47 -6.12 -11.71
C ILE A 686 -23.95 -6.28 -12.05
N GLU A 687 -24.42 -7.51 -12.27
CA GLU A 687 -25.80 -7.78 -12.63
C GLU A 687 -26.77 -7.35 -11.53
N GLU A 688 -26.48 -7.70 -10.28
CA GLU A 688 -27.30 -7.33 -9.13
C GLU A 688 -27.39 -5.81 -8.96
N LEU A 689 -26.25 -5.11 -9.00
CA LEU A 689 -26.20 -3.65 -8.90
C LEU A 689 -26.90 -2.98 -10.08
N SER A 690 -26.70 -3.50 -11.28
CA SER A 690 -27.31 -2.95 -12.50
C SER A 690 -28.83 -3.07 -12.47
N LEU A 691 -29.35 -4.16 -11.89
CA LEU A 691 -30.78 -4.34 -11.66
C LEU A 691 -31.33 -3.29 -10.68
N GLN A 692 -30.60 -2.96 -9.61
CA GLN A 692 -31.02 -1.99 -8.61
C GLN A 692 -31.13 -0.56 -9.17
N VAL A 693 -30.23 -0.16 -10.08
CA VAL A 693 -30.20 1.20 -10.67
C VAL A 693 -30.86 1.31 -12.05
N GLY A 694 -31.44 0.21 -12.56
CA GLY A 694 -32.03 0.18 -13.90
C GLY A 694 -31.03 0.39 -15.05
N ASP A 695 -29.76 0.01 -14.87
CA ASP A 695 -28.77 0.01 -15.94
C ASP A 695 -28.89 -1.27 -16.78
N HIS A 696 -29.73 -1.22 -17.80
CA HIS A 696 -29.98 -2.38 -18.65
C HIS A 696 -28.73 -2.83 -19.41
N SER A 697 -27.91 -1.89 -19.90
CA SER A 697 -26.75 -2.23 -20.73
C SER A 697 -25.67 -2.96 -19.93
N SER A 698 -25.33 -2.47 -18.74
CA SER A 698 -24.36 -3.13 -17.86
C SER A 698 -24.87 -4.49 -17.37
N ARG A 699 -26.18 -4.61 -17.12
CA ARG A 699 -26.82 -5.88 -16.75
C ARG A 699 -26.70 -6.92 -17.87
N MET A 700 -26.98 -6.54 -19.12
CA MET A 700 -26.88 -7.46 -20.27
C MET A 700 -25.44 -7.95 -20.48
N HIS A 701 -24.44 -7.08 -20.35
CA HIS A 701 -23.03 -7.48 -20.42
C HIS A 701 -22.69 -8.53 -19.36
N ALA A 702 -23.10 -8.32 -18.12
CA ALA A 702 -22.85 -9.24 -17.02
C ALA A 702 -23.53 -10.61 -17.21
N MET A 703 -24.78 -10.63 -17.69
CA MET A 703 -25.49 -11.88 -17.97
C MET A 703 -24.83 -12.70 -19.09
N VAL A 704 -24.34 -12.03 -20.13
CA VAL A 704 -23.57 -12.65 -21.21
C VAL A 704 -22.26 -13.24 -20.68
N ASP A 705 -21.50 -12.47 -19.89
CA ASP A 705 -20.26 -12.93 -19.28
C ASP A 705 -20.48 -14.17 -18.40
N ARG A 706 -21.55 -14.14 -17.60
CA ARG A 706 -21.94 -15.26 -16.74
C ARG A 706 -22.18 -16.52 -17.56
N THR A 707 -22.88 -16.42 -18.69
CA THR A 707 -23.14 -17.56 -19.58
C THR A 707 -21.84 -18.19 -20.10
N ILE A 708 -20.90 -17.36 -20.56
CA ILE A 708 -19.61 -17.81 -21.12
C ILE A 708 -18.75 -18.44 -20.02
N LEU A 709 -18.66 -17.82 -18.85
CA LEU A 709 -17.82 -18.29 -17.74
C LEU A 709 -18.36 -19.57 -17.10
N LEU A 710 -19.68 -19.68 -16.92
CA LEU A 710 -20.31 -20.88 -16.36
C LEU A 710 -20.07 -22.11 -17.23
N THR A 711 -20.03 -21.94 -18.55
CA THR A 711 -19.76 -23.02 -19.52
C THR A 711 -18.45 -23.73 -19.20
N VAL A 712 -17.43 -22.98 -18.76
CA VAL A 712 -16.11 -23.52 -18.46
C VAL A 712 -15.89 -23.89 -16.98
N LEU A 713 -16.71 -23.35 -16.05
CA LEU A 713 -16.51 -23.47 -14.59
C LEU A 713 -17.48 -24.40 -13.84
N SER A 714 -18.80 -24.22 -14.00
CA SER A 714 -19.81 -24.74 -13.06
C SER A 714 -20.74 -25.79 -13.67
N GLY A 715 -20.49 -26.15 -14.92
CA GLY A 715 -21.22 -27.20 -15.63
C GLY A 715 -22.29 -26.67 -16.60
N THR A 716 -22.68 -27.54 -17.53
CA THR A 716 -23.43 -27.13 -18.73
C THR A 716 -24.88 -26.76 -18.44
N ASP A 717 -25.52 -27.37 -17.44
CA ASP A 717 -26.93 -27.12 -17.13
C ASP A 717 -27.18 -25.70 -16.59
N GLU A 718 -26.27 -25.21 -15.76
CA GLU A 718 -26.34 -23.84 -15.24
C GLU A 718 -26.03 -22.82 -16.34
N ALA A 719 -25.01 -23.09 -17.16
CA ALA A 719 -24.67 -22.26 -18.30
C ALA A 719 -25.82 -22.16 -19.32
N ILE A 720 -26.50 -23.27 -19.63
CA ILE A 720 -27.66 -23.29 -20.52
C ILE A 720 -28.80 -22.44 -19.96
N ARG A 721 -29.11 -22.55 -18.66
CA ARG A 721 -30.14 -21.71 -18.02
C ARG A 721 -29.79 -20.22 -18.11
N ALA A 722 -28.57 -19.86 -17.70
CA ALA A 722 -28.10 -18.49 -17.76
C ALA A 722 -28.12 -17.92 -19.20
N GLY A 723 -27.77 -18.74 -20.19
CA GLY A 723 -27.78 -18.34 -21.60
C GLY A 723 -29.19 -18.11 -22.15
N HIS A 724 -30.16 -18.93 -21.77
CA HIS A 724 -31.58 -18.68 -22.12
C HIS A 724 -32.10 -17.40 -21.48
N ASP A 725 -31.81 -17.18 -20.19
CA ASP A 725 -32.24 -15.96 -19.48
C ASP A 725 -31.64 -14.70 -20.13
N ALA A 726 -30.35 -14.74 -20.49
CA ALA A 726 -29.67 -13.65 -21.17
C ALA A 726 -30.28 -13.36 -22.54
N LEU A 727 -30.57 -14.42 -23.32
CA LEU A 727 -31.13 -14.31 -24.66
C LEU A 727 -32.58 -13.81 -24.64
N GLU A 728 -33.40 -14.28 -23.70
CA GLU A 728 -34.78 -13.81 -23.53
C GLU A 728 -34.81 -12.31 -23.22
N GLN A 729 -33.98 -11.86 -22.27
CA GLN A 729 -33.95 -10.45 -21.89
C GLN A 729 -33.38 -9.56 -22.99
N SER A 730 -32.30 -9.97 -23.67
CA SER A 730 -31.71 -9.19 -24.75
C SER A 730 -32.67 -9.06 -25.95
N ASN A 731 -33.38 -10.13 -26.31
CA ASN A 731 -34.42 -10.09 -27.35
C ASN A 731 -35.58 -9.17 -26.95
N SER A 732 -36.01 -9.23 -25.69
CA SER A 732 -37.11 -8.40 -25.18
C SER A 732 -36.79 -6.90 -25.22
N ALA A 733 -35.51 -6.54 -25.14
CA ALA A 733 -35.02 -5.17 -25.19
C ALA A 733 -34.58 -4.72 -26.59
N ASP A 734 -34.71 -5.57 -27.62
CA ASP A 734 -34.13 -5.36 -28.97
C ASP A 734 -32.61 -5.08 -28.94
N ASP A 735 -31.90 -5.63 -27.95
CA ASP A 735 -30.44 -5.54 -27.82
C ASP A 735 -29.78 -6.66 -28.63
N ARG A 736 -29.50 -6.35 -29.90
CA ARG A 736 -28.96 -7.32 -30.86
C ARG A 736 -27.54 -7.75 -30.55
N LEU A 737 -26.72 -6.86 -29.99
CA LEU A 737 -25.33 -7.18 -29.66
C LEU A 737 -25.26 -8.25 -28.58
N HIS A 738 -25.99 -8.05 -27.48
CA HIS A 738 -26.04 -9.03 -26.40
C HIS A 738 -26.76 -10.30 -26.81
N SER A 739 -27.75 -10.22 -27.70
CA SER A 739 -28.38 -11.41 -28.27
C SER A 739 -27.40 -12.27 -29.07
N ALA A 740 -26.50 -11.65 -29.85
CA ALA A 740 -25.45 -12.36 -30.56
C ALA A 740 -24.47 -13.06 -29.60
N TYR A 741 -24.00 -12.36 -28.56
CA TYR A 741 -23.10 -12.97 -27.58
C TYR A 741 -23.77 -14.04 -26.70
N ALA A 742 -25.02 -13.84 -26.28
CA ALA A 742 -25.78 -14.84 -25.55
C ALA A 742 -26.01 -16.09 -26.41
N ALA A 743 -26.29 -15.92 -27.71
CA ALA A 743 -26.39 -17.04 -28.65
C ALA A 743 -25.05 -17.79 -28.81
N PHE A 744 -23.92 -17.08 -28.85
CA PHE A 744 -22.59 -17.71 -28.82
C PHE A 744 -22.38 -18.51 -27.53
N GLY A 745 -22.55 -17.89 -26.35
CA GLY A 745 -22.32 -18.55 -25.06
C GLY A 745 -23.24 -19.76 -24.87
N LEU A 746 -24.51 -19.65 -25.24
CA LEU A 746 -25.48 -20.75 -25.19
C LEU A 746 -25.15 -21.86 -26.20
N GLY A 747 -24.70 -21.50 -27.41
CA GLY A 747 -24.20 -22.46 -28.40
C GLY A 747 -23.00 -23.25 -27.88
N GLN A 748 -22.07 -22.58 -27.21
CA GLN A 748 -20.91 -23.21 -26.60
C GLN A 748 -21.33 -24.14 -25.45
N ALA A 749 -22.27 -23.71 -24.60
CA ALA A 749 -22.80 -24.52 -23.52
C ALA A 749 -23.46 -25.82 -24.04
N TYR A 750 -24.24 -25.73 -25.12
CA TYR A 750 -24.82 -26.92 -25.77
C TYR A 750 -23.76 -27.83 -26.39
N TRP A 751 -22.72 -27.27 -27.00
CA TRP A 751 -21.61 -28.05 -27.54
C TRP A 751 -20.91 -28.86 -26.44
N PHE A 752 -20.58 -28.25 -25.30
CA PHE A 752 -20.01 -28.96 -24.14
C PHE A 752 -20.99 -29.96 -23.52
N ALA A 753 -22.30 -29.70 -23.59
CA ALA A 753 -23.34 -30.64 -23.16
C ALA A 753 -23.49 -31.84 -24.12
N GLY A 754 -22.86 -31.81 -25.30
CA GLY A 754 -23.03 -32.81 -26.35
C GLY A 754 -24.34 -32.69 -27.16
N ASP A 755 -25.09 -31.60 -26.98
CA ASP A 755 -26.33 -31.32 -27.75
C ASP A 755 -25.99 -30.48 -28.98
N PHE A 756 -25.24 -31.07 -29.91
CA PHE A 756 -24.70 -30.38 -31.08
C PHE A 756 -25.80 -29.81 -31.98
N GLN A 757 -26.95 -30.48 -32.09
CA GLN A 757 -28.08 -29.99 -32.89
C GLN A 757 -28.60 -28.66 -32.33
N ARG A 758 -28.82 -28.56 -31.01
CA ARG A 758 -29.24 -27.29 -30.42
C ARG A 758 -28.18 -26.20 -30.54
N ALA A 759 -26.90 -26.56 -30.47
CA ALA A 759 -25.81 -25.61 -30.73
C ALA A 759 -25.90 -25.01 -32.15
N VAL A 760 -26.12 -25.85 -33.17
CA VAL A 760 -26.34 -25.42 -34.56
C VAL A 760 -27.60 -24.56 -34.69
N ASP A 761 -28.71 -24.95 -34.06
CA ASP A 761 -30.00 -24.25 -34.16
C ASP A 761 -29.94 -22.85 -33.55
N ILE A 762 -29.32 -22.69 -32.36
CA ILE A 762 -29.21 -21.40 -31.68
C ILE A 762 -28.29 -20.47 -32.44
N THR A 763 -27.08 -20.91 -32.76
CA THR A 763 -26.11 -20.07 -33.50
C THR A 763 -26.61 -19.76 -34.91
N GLY A 764 -27.36 -20.68 -35.54
CA GLY A 764 -28.00 -20.49 -36.84
C GLY A 764 -29.06 -19.40 -36.86
N ARG A 765 -29.89 -19.30 -35.80
CA ARG A 765 -30.92 -18.25 -35.69
C ARG A 765 -30.33 -16.85 -35.67
N TYR A 766 -29.13 -16.69 -35.11
CA TYR A 766 -28.44 -15.40 -34.98
C TYR A 766 -27.32 -15.22 -36.01
N ARG A 767 -27.22 -16.11 -36.99
CA ARG A 767 -26.16 -16.12 -38.01
C ARG A 767 -26.03 -14.80 -38.77
N ASP A 768 -27.15 -14.16 -39.09
CA ASP A 768 -27.15 -12.87 -39.79
C ASP A 768 -26.51 -11.74 -38.94
N LEU A 769 -26.66 -11.78 -37.62
CA LEU A 769 -26.01 -10.81 -36.73
C LEU A 769 -24.49 -10.97 -36.77
N PHE A 770 -24.00 -12.21 -36.72
CA PHE A 770 -22.57 -12.52 -36.82
C PHE A 770 -21.97 -12.09 -38.15
N LEU A 771 -22.69 -12.30 -39.26
CA LEU A 771 -22.15 -12.10 -40.61
C LEU A 771 -22.22 -10.66 -41.11
N LYS A 772 -23.29 -9.95 -40.76
CA LYS A 772 -23.62 -8.65 -41.37
C LYS A 772 -23.49 -7.51 -40.38
N GLU A 773 -24.12 -7.64 -39.22
CA GLU A 773 -24.27 -6.51 -38.28
C GLU A 773 -23.02 -6.31 -37.42
N PHE A 774 -22.43 -7.40 -36.92
CA PHE A 774 -21.29 -7.35 -35.99
C PHE A 774 -20.03 -8.01 -36.55
N ARG A 775 -19.88 -8.04 -37.89
CA ARG A 775 -18.72 -8.66 -38.57
C ARG A 775 -17.40 -8.10 -38.01
N GLY A 776 -16.61 -8.95 -37.36
CA GLY A 776 -15.31 -8.58 -36.79
C GLY A 776 -15.37 -7.75 -35.50
N ALA A 777 -16.55 -7.55 -34.90
CA ALA A 777 -16.69 -6.76 -33.68
C ALA A 777 -16.28 -7.57 -32.44
N SER A 778 -15.47 -6.97 -31.55
CA SER A 778 -15.02 -7.59 -30.28
C SER A 778 -15.13 -6.65 -29.06
N PRO A 779 -16.33 -6.09 -28.74
CA PRO A 779 -16.45 -5.13 -27.63
C PRO A 779 -16.22 -5.69 -26.22
N SER A 780 -16.31 -7.00 -25.99
CA SER A 780 -16.37 -7.58 -24.63
C SER A 780 -15.55 -8.86 -24.40
N THR A 781 -15.03 -9.47 -25.46
CA THR A 781 -14.24 -10.72 -25.46
C THR A 781 -12.88 -10.52 -26.13
N ASN A 782 -11.97 -11.49 -25.99
CA ASN A 782 -10.67 -11.46 -26.69
C ASN A 782 -10.76 -11.79 -28.18
N GLY A 783 -11.87 -12.40 -28.62
CA GLY A 783 -12.14 -12.72 -30.02
C GLY A 783 -13.45 -12.10 -30.50
N SER A 784 -13.58 -11.91 -31.80
CA SER A 784 -14.78 -11.30 -32.38
C SER A 784 -16.01 -12.19 -32.22
N VAL A 785 -17.16 -11.57 -31.94
CA VAL A 785 -18.43 -12.29 -31.78
C VAL A 785 -18.79 -13.12 -33.02
N SER A 786 -18.38 -12.64 -34.20
CA SER A 786 -18.56 -13.33 -35.47
C SER A 786 -17.79 -14.63 -35.53
N VAL A 787 -16.47 -14.58 -35.26
CA VAL A 787 -15.62 -15.78 -35.27
C VAL A 787 -16.09 -16.74 -34.20
N LEU A 788 -16.31 -16.26 -32.97
CA LEU A 788 -16.76 -17.09 -31.86
C LEU A 788 -18.09 -17.81 -32.14
N GLY A 789 -19.11 -17.09 -32.62
CA GLY A 789 -20.44 -17.64 -32.90
C GLY A 789 -20.46 -18.62 -34.08
N LEU A 790 -19.84 -18.24 -35.20
CA LEU A 790 -19.81 -19.05 -36.42
C LEU A 790 -18.89 -20.26 -36.30
N ALA A 791 -17.75 -20.13 -35.61
CA ALA A 791 -16.88 -21.26 -35.33
C ALA A 791 -17.56 -22.27 -34.39
N THR A 792 -18.29 -21.80 -33.38
CA THR A 792 -19.08 -22.68 -32.50
C THR A 792 -20.12 -23.47 -33.31
N ARG A 793 -20.80 -22.82 -34.25
CA ARG A 793 -21.72 -23.47 -35.19
C ARG A 793 -21.01 -24.51 -36.07
N ALA A 794 -19.88 -24.13 -36.68
CA ALA A 794 -19.09 -25.01 -37.53
C ALA A 794 -18.60 -26.25 -36.77
N ASN A 795 -18.08 -26.07 -35.56
CA ASN A 795 -17.61 -27.17 -34.71
C ASN A 795 -18.74 -28.12 -34.31
N ALA A 796 -19.96 -27.60 -34.12
CA ALA A 796 -21.14 -28.44 -33.90
C ALA A 796 -21.56 -29.20 -35.17
N LEU A 797 -21.47 -28.59 -36.36
CA LEU A 797 -21.70 -29.27 -37.64
C LEU A 797 -20.68 -30.39 -37.89
N VAL A 798 -19.40 -30.16 -37.57
CA VAL A 798 -18.36 -31.21 -37.63
C VAL A 798 -18.72 -32.38 -36.72
N ALA A 799 -19.16 -32.10 -35.48
CA ALA A 799 -19.55 -33.15 -34.53
C ALA A 799 -20.80 -33.93 -34.95
N LEU A 800 -21.66 -33.34 -35.78
CA LEU A 800 -22.84 -33.98 -36.38
C LEU A 800 -22.52 -34.70 -37.71
N ASP A 801 -21.26 -34.71 -38.15
CA ASP A 801 -20.83 -35.25 -39.44
C ASP A 801 -21.44 -34.53 -40.66
N GLU A 802 -21.87 -33.28 -40.51
CA GLU A 802 -22.40 -32.43 -41.59
C GLU A 802 -21.26 -31.69 -42.31
N ILE A 803 -20.29 -32.47 -42.82
CA ILE A 803 -18.96 -32.00 -43.30
C ILE A 803 -19.05 -30.87 -44.33
N ARG A 804 -19.95 -30.97 -45.31
CA ARG A 804 -20.08 -29.95 -46.37
C ARG A 804 -20.51 -28.60 -45.80
N LEU A 805 -21.49 -28.59 -44.89
CA LEU A 805 -21.97 -27.35 -44.26
C LEU A 805 -20.92 -26.77 -43.33
N ALA A 806 -20.19 -27.63 -42.62
CA ALA A 806 -19.06 -27.21 -41.79
C ALA A 806 -17.96 -26.53 -42.63
N GLU A 807 -17.61 -27.08 -43.80
CA GLU A 807 -16.63 -26.47 -44.71
C GLU A 807 -17.03 -25.06 -45.16
N GLU A 808 -18.28 -24.89 -45.59
CA GLU A 808 -18.80 -23.59 -46.02
C GLU A 808 -18.74 -22.57 -44.88
N GLU A 809 -19.10 -22.98 -43.66
CA GLU A 809 -19.08 -22.10 -42.48
C GLU A 809 -17.63 -21.76 -42.06
N ILE A 810 -16.72 -22.73 -42.05
CA ILE A 810 -15.31 -22.53 -41.69
C ILE A 810 -14.61 -21.59 -42.67
N ALA A 811 -14.90 -21.68 -43.97
CA ALA A 811 -14.34 -20.76 -44.96
C ALA A 811 -14.67 -19.30 -44.63
N ILE A 812 -15.90 -19.04 -44.18
CA ILE A 812 -16.34 -17.70 -43.75
C ILE A 812 -15.66 -17.29 -42.44
N VAL A 813 -15.53 -18.21 -41.48
CA VAL A 813 -14.83 -17.95 -40.21
C VAL A 813 -13.38 -17.55 -40.47
N MET A 814 -12.70 -18.24 -41.39
CA MET A 814 -11.31 -17.94 -41.75
C MET A 814 -11.18 -16.59 -42.46
N GLU A 815 -12.07 -16.28 -43.39
CA GLU A 815 -12.12 -14.96 -44.05
C GLU A 815 -12.26 -13.83 -43.01
N ILE A 816 -13.19 -13.96 -42.06
CA ILE A 816 -13.38 -12.95 -41.00
C ILE A 816 -12.14 -12.88 -40.09
N ALA A 817 -11.56 -14.03 -39.72
CA ALA A 817 -10.35 -14.05 -38.89
C ALA A 817 -9.17 -13.33 -39.57
N GLU A 818 -9.01 -13.51 -40.89
CA GLU A 818 -8.03 -12.75 -41.68
C GLU A 818 -8.34 -11.25 -41.72
N GLU A 819 -9.61 -10.86 -41.88
CA GLU A 819 -10.05 -9.46 -41.84
C GLU A 819 -9.76 -8.79 -40.49
N THR A 820 -10.02 -9.49 -39.38
CA THR A 820 -9.75 -8.96 -38.03
C THR A 820 -8.26 -8.85 -37.74
N GLY A 821 -7.45 -9.74 -38.33
CA GLY A 821 -6.00 -9.79 -38.13
C GLY A 821 -5.55 -10.19 -36.72
N THR A 822 -6.46 -10.57 -35.82
CA THR A 822 -6.12 -10.84 -34.41
C THR A 822 -5.56 -12.25 -34.22
N SER A 823 -4.59 -12.39 -33.32
CA SER A 823 -4.02 -13.71 -32.99
C SER A 823 -5.05 -14.66 -32.37
N TYR A 824 -6.03 -14.12 -31.65
CA TYR A 824 -7.09 -14.89 -31.03
C TYR A 824 -8.02 -15.50 -32.09
N ASP A 825 -8.58 -14.67 -32.99
CA ASP A 825 -9.52 -15.12 -34.00
C ASP A 825 -8.87 -16.09 -34.99
N ALA A 826 -7.62 -15.81 -35.37
CA ALA A 826 -6.88 -16.69 -36.27
C ALA A 826 -6.53 -18.05 -35.63
N SER A 827 -6.25 -18.09 -34.33
CA SER A 827 -6.04 -19.37 -33.63
C SER A 827 -7.35 -20.14 -33.46
N PHE A 828 -8.45 -19.44 -33.17
CA PHE A 828 -9.77 -20.06 -33.00
C PHE A 828 -10.32 -20.64 -34.32
N SER A 829 -10.12 -19.92 -35.44
CA SER A 829 -10.49 -20.41 -36.77
C SER A 829 -9.65 -21.61 -37.20
N ALA A 830 -8.35 -21.60 -36.93
CA ALA A 830 -7.44 -22.73 -37.19
C ALA A 830 -7.83 -23.99 -36.40
N VAL A 831 -8.31 -23.85 -35.15
CA VAL A 831 -8.89 -25.00 -34.40
C VAL A 831 -10.09 -25.60 -35.12
N SER A 832 -10.98 -24.76 -35.63
CA SER A 832 -12.17 -25.21 -36.36
C SER A 832 -11.79 -25.95 -37.66
N LYS A 833 -10.79 -25.43 -38.38
CA LYS A 833 -10.21 -26.08 -39.57
C LYS A 833 -9.57 -27.43 -39.24
N GLY A 834 -8.82 -27.50 -38.13
CA GLY A 834 -8.21 -28.75 -37.65
C GLY A 834 -9.23 -29.82 -37.27
N LEU A 835 -10.31 -29.43 -36.58
CA LEU A 835 -11.42 -30.33 -36.23
C LEU A 835 -12.10 -30.92 -37.48
N LEU A 836 -12.28 -30.11 -38.52
CA LEU A 836 -12.81 -30.58 -39.80
C LEU A 836 -11.90 -31.64 -40.44
N HIS A 837 -10.59 -31.40 -40.49
CA HIS A 837 -9.63 -32.37 -41.04
C HIS A 837 -9.60 -33.67 -40.22
N LEU A 838 -9.73 -33.59 -38.89
CA LEU A 838 -9.87 -34.79 -38.06
C LEU A 838 -11.13 -35.59 -38.41
N ALA A 839 -12.27 -34.94 -38.61
CA ALA A 839 -13.51 -35.63 -38.97
C ALA A 839 -13.43 -36.31 -40.34
N LYS A 840 -12.61 -35.78 -41.27
CA LYS A 840 -12.31 -36.41 -42.56
C LYS A 840 -11.28 -37.53 -42.50
N GLY A 841 -10.62 -37.72 -41.35
CA GLY A 841 -9.51 -38.67 -41.20
C GLY A 841 -8.17 -38.18 -41.77
N GLU A 842 -8.01 -36.88 -41.99
CA GLU A 842 -6.83 -36.24 -42.57
C GLU A 842 -5.88 -35.75 -41.45
N ALA A 843 -5.25 -36.69 -40.72
CA ALA A 843 -4.50 -36.38 -39.51
C ALA A 843 -3.32 -35.40 -39.71
N GLU A 844 -2.57 -35.52 -40.80
CA GLU A 844 -1.42 -34.64 -41.10
C GLU A 844 -1.85 -33.18 -41.37
N GLU A 845 -2.94 -32.99 -42.10
CA GLU A 845 -3.53 -31.66 -42.33
C GLU A 845 -4.06 -31.07 -41.02
N ALA A 846 -4.70 -31.89 -40.19
CA ALA A 846 -5.13 -31.46 -38.86
C ALA A 846 -3.97 -31.01 -37.98
N ILE A 847 -2.85 -31.75 -37.96
CA ILE A 847 -1.63 -31.39 -37.21
C ILE A 847 -1.12 -30.02 -37.68
N THR A 848 -1.10 -29.75 -38.98
CA THR A 848 -0.61 -28.47 -39.53
C THR A 848 -1.37 -27.28 -38.95
N TRP A 849 -2.71 -27.31 -39.00
CA TRP A 849 -3.53 -26.22 -38.47
C TRP A 849 -3.50 -26.12 -36.95
N LEU A 850 -3.54 -27.26 -36.26
CA LEU A 850 -3.66 -27.29 -34.79
C LEU A 850 -2.33 -26.98 -34.09
N SER A 851 -1.19 -27.39 -34.66
CA SER A 851 0.13 -27.05 -34.11
C SER A 851 0.46 -25.57 -34.29
N ASP A 852 0.02 -24.95 -35.40
CA ASP A 852 0.09 -23.50 -35.59
C ASP A 852 -0.80 -22.77 -34.58
N ALA A 853 -2.07 -23.19 -34.41
CA ALA A 853 -2.97 -22.59 -33.42
C ALA A 853 -2.41 -22.68 -31.98
N PHE A 854 -1.87 -23.84 -31.61
CA PHE A 854 -1.27 -24.09 -30.30
C PHE A 854 -0.02 -23.22 -30.08
N SER A 855 0.89 -23.17 -31.06
CA SER A 855 2.12 -22.39 -30.98
C SER A 855 1.83 -20.89 -30.98
N ARG A 856 0.97 -20.42 -31.88
CA ARG A 856 0.55 -19.01 -31.96
C ARG A 856 -0.11 -18.55 -30.67
N SER A 857 -1.01 -19.35 -30.09
CA SER A 857 -1.68 -19.02 -28.82
C SER A 857 -0.68 -18.95 -27.67
N ARG A 858 0.23 -19.92 -27.56
CA ARG A 858 1.30 -19.93 -26.56
C ARG A 858 2.20 -18.72 -26.72
N ASP A 859 2.67 -18.48 -27.94
CA ASP A 859 3.58 -17.39 -28.23
C ASP A 859 2.89 -16.03 -28.02
N ALA A 860 1.57 -15.92 -28.21
CA ALA A 860 0.77 -14.73 -27.92
C ALA A 860 0.44 -14.53 -26.42
N GLY A 861 0.80 -15.47 -25.53
CA GLY A 861 0.43 -15.43 -24.11
C GLY A 861 -1.05 -15.70 -23.86
N LEU A 862 -1.73 -16.38 -24.78
CA LEU A 862 -3.15 -16.75 -24.69
C LEU A 862 -3.29 -18.17 -24.11
N GLU A 863 -2.90 -18.35 -22.84
CA GLU A 863 -2.82 -19.67 -22.19
C GLU A 863 -4.13 -20.48 -22.27
N VAL A 864 -5.28 -19.83 -22.11
CA VAL A 864 -6.60 -20.47 -22.17
C VAL A 864 -6.88 -21.00 -23.59
N LEU A 865 -6.52 -20.24 -24.62
CA LEU A 865 -6.69 -20.65 -26.01
C LEU A 865 -5.67 -21.73 -26.42
N CYS A 866 -4.47 -21.68 -25.82
CA CYS A 866 -3.47 -22.74 -25.92
C CYS A 866 -4.03 -24.07 -25.37
N ALA A 867 -4.66 -24.06 -24.19
CA ALA A 867 -5.33 -25.26 -23.65
C ALA A 867 -6.52 -25.72 -24.52
N PHE A 868 -7.30 -24.79 -25.06
CA PHE A 868 -8.43 -25.09 -25.95
C PHE A 868 -8.00 -25.78 -27.26
N SER A 869 -6.90 -25.34 -27.89
CA SER A 869 -6.38 -25.93 -29.14
C SER A 869 -5.68 -27.29 -28.93
N ALA A 870 -5.28 -27.61 -27.70
CA ALA A 870 -4.49 -28.80 -27.40
C ALA A 870 -5.28 -30.11 -27.48
N ALA A 871 -6.55 -30.15 -27.05
CA ALA A 871 -7.35 -31.37 -27.09
C ALA A 871 -7.47 -31.97 -28.50
N PRO A 872 -7.90 -31.22 -29.54
CA PRO A 872 -7.88 -31.73 -30.90
C PRO A 872 -6.46 -32.02 -31.42
N LEU A 873 -5.45 -31.25 -31.03
CA LEU A 873 -4.06 -31.51 -31.44
C LEU A 873 -3.54 -32.87 -30.92
N ILE A 874 -3.85 -33.22 -29.67
CA ILE A 874 -3.51 -34.52 -29.07
C ILE A 874 -4.14 -35.64 -29.89
N ARG A 875 -5.41 -35.50 -30.28
CA ARG A 875 -6.12 -36.47 -31.13
C ARG A 875 -5.46 -36.58 -32.50
N ALA A 876 -5.09 -35.46 -33.12
CA ALA A 876 -4.44 -35.45 -34.42
C ALA A 876 -3.09 -36.17 -34.38
N TYR A 877 -2.25 -35.89 -33.39
CA TYR A 877 -1.00 -36.61 -33.17
C TYR A 877 -1.22 -38.10 -32.90
N ALA A 878 -2.21 -38.46 -32.08
CA ALA A 878 -2.50 -39.87 -31.80
C ALA A 878 -2.97 -40.64 -33.05
N ASN A 879 -3.81 -40.03 -33.90
CA ASN A 879 -4.26 -40.62 -35.16
C ASN A 879 -3.14 -40.73 -36.22
N ALA A 880 -2.06 -39.96 -36.07
CA ALA A 880 -0.84 -40.04 -36.88
C ALA A 880 0.27 -40.87 -36.22
N ASP A 881 -0.03 -41.64 -35.16
CA ASP A 881 0.92 -42.43 -34.38
C ASP A 881 2.08 -41.62 -33.74
N ASN A 882 1.94 -40.30 -33.61
CA ASN A 882 2.91 -39.41 -32.97
C ASN A 882 2.65 -39.28 -31.45
N PHE A 883 2.76 -40.39 -30.73
CA PHE A 883 2.44 -40.45 -29.29
C PHE A 883 3.37 -39.63 -28.39
N VAL A 884 4.59 -39.30 -28.85
CA VAL A 884 5.53 -38.47 -28.08
C VAL A 884 5.02 -37.03 -28.02
N GLU A 885 4.71 -36.44 -29.17
CA GLU A 885 4.17 -35.09 -29.21
C GLU A 885 2.80 -35.00 -28.57
N ALA A 886 1.93 -35.99 -28.78
CA ALA A 886 0.62 -36.07 -28.10
C ALA A 886 0.76 -35.96 -26.56
N ARG A 887 1.70 -36.70 -25.96
CA ARG A 887 1.96 -36.63 -24.51
C ARG A 887 2.55 -35.31 -24.06
N ASN A 888 3.48 -34.74 -24.82
CA ASN A 888 4.09 -33.45 -24.49
C ASN A 888 3.04 -32.33 -24.49
N THR A 889 2.20 -32.29 -25.53
CA THR A 889 1.07 -31.37 -25.63
C THR A 889 0.10 -31.55 -24.47
N ALA A 890 -0.28 -32.80 -24.17
CA ALA A 890 -1.23 -33.08 -23.10
C ALA A 890 -0.71 -32.68 -21.71
N LYS A 891 0.58 -32.93 -21.43
CA LYS A 891 1.21 -32.52 -20.16
C LYS A 891 1.17 -31.00 -19.98
N THR A 892 1.53 -30.24 -21.00
CA THR A 892 1.55 -28.78 -20.96
C THR A 892 0.13 -28.23 -20.79
N ALA A 893 -0.82 -28.71 -21.58
CA ALA A 893 -2.18 -28.18 -21.58
C ALA A 893 -2.97 -28.53 -20.30
N LEU A 894 -2.78 -29.73 -19.74
CA LEU A 894 -3.41 -30.09 -18.46
C LEU A 894 -2.89 -29.24 -17.30
N ALA A 895 -1.58 -28.97 -17.25
CA ALA A 895 -1.01 -28.11 -16.23
C ALA A 895 -1.65 -26.71 -16.26
N ILE A 896 -1.88 -26.15 -17.45
CA ILE A 896 -2.59 -24.88 -17.62
C ILE A 896 -4.03 -24.99 -17.11
N ALA A 897 -4.79 -26.01 -17.55
CA ALA A 897 -6.19 -26.17 -17.16
C ALA A 897 -6.36 -26.38 -15.64
N GLU A 898 -5.44 -27.11 -14.99
CA GLU A 898 -5.42 -27.32 -13.54
C GLU A 898 -5.06 -26.03 -12.79
N GLN A 899 -3.99 -25.35 -13.22
CA GLN A 899 -3.57 -24.09 -12.60
C GLN A 899 -4.67 -23.02 -12.65
N LYS A 900 -5.43 -22.98 -13.74
CA LYS A 900 -6.53 -22.02 -13.94
C LYS A 900 -7.90 -22.53 -13.48
N ASN A 901 -8.01 -23.75 -12.96
CA ASN A 901 -9.25 -24.38 -12.51
C ASN A 901 -10.36 -24.41 -13.59
N ILE A 902 -10.01 -24.81 -14.82
CA ILE A 902 -10.94 -24.86 -15.97
C ILE A 902 -11.42 -26.31 -16.17
N ASP A 903 -12.48 -26.69 -15.48
CA ASP A 903 -13.00 -28.06 -15.45
C ASP A 903 -13.40 -28.59 -16.84
N ALA A 904 -14.00 -27.76 -17.69
CA ALA A 904 -14.41 -28.17 -19.04
C ALA A 904 -13.21 -28.57 -19.91
N PHE A 905 -12.10 -27.82 -19.83
CA PHE A 905 -10.90 -28.11 -20.60
C PHE A 905 -10.14 -29.29 -20.02
N ARG A 906 -10.11 -29.43 -18.69
CA ARG A 906 -9.55 -30.64 -18.06
C ARG A 906 -10.30 -31.89 -18.54
N ALA A 907 -11.63 -31.87 -18.55
CA ALA A 907 -12.43 -32.98 -19.06
C ALA A 907 -12.14 -33.29 -20.53
N TRP A 908 -12.08 -32.26 -21.38
CA TRP A 908 -11.82 -32.44 -22.81
C TRP A 908 -10.41 -32.96 -23.13
N LEU A 909 -9.39 -32.42 -22.45
CA LEU A 909 -7.99 -32.86 -22.57
C LEU A 909 -7.82 -34.31 -22.10
N MET A 910 -8.46 -34.69 -20.99
CA MET A 910 -8.43 -36.06 -20.49
C MET A 910 -9.16 -37.04 -21.40
N ALA A 911 -10.27 -36.62 -22.04
CA ALA A 911 -10.93 -37.43 -23.07
C ALA A 911 -10.00 -37.69 -24.27
N ALA A 912 -9.30 -36.66 -24.77
CA ALA A 912 -8.30 -36.82 -25.83
C ALA A 912 -7.10 -37.71 -25.40
N GLN A 913 -6.67 -37.63 -24.13
CA GLN A 913 -5.66 -38.53 -23.59
C GLN A 913 -6.13 -39.99 -23.53
N ILE A 914 -7.40 -40.23 -23.22
CA ILE A 914 -7.98 -41.58 -23.23
C ILE A 914 -7.95 -42.17 -24.64
N GLU A 915 -8.37 -41.41 -25.65
CA GLU A 915 -8.29 -41.82 -27.05
C GLU A 915 -6.84 -42.18 -27.43
N MET A 916 -5.87 -41.32 -27.08
CA MET A 916 -4.45 -41.56 -27.29
C MET A 916 -3.96 -42.84 -26.60
N LEU A 917 -4.30 -43.07 -25.32
CA LEU A 917 -3.91 -44.28 -24.57
C LEU A 917 -4.52 -45.55 -25.18
N CYS A 918 -5.76 -45.45 -25.67
CA CYS A 918 -6.47 -46.50 -26.38
C CYS A 918 -5.76 -46.86 -27.70
N LEU A 919 -5.34 -45.86 -28.48
CA LEU A 919 -4.61 -46.06 -29.75
C LEU A 919 -3.18 -46.58 -29.52
N GLU A 920 -2.48 -46.10 -28.48
CA GLU A 920 -1.14 -46.56 -28.13
C GLU A 920 -1.12 -47.97 -27.50
N GLY A 921 -2.28 -48.46 -27.04
CA GLY A 921 -2.40 -49.74 -26.34
C GLY A 921 -1.87 -49.75 -24.90
N ARG A 922 -1.78 -48.57 -24.25
CA ARG A 922 -1.29 -48.42 -22.87
C ARG A 922 -2.40 -48.49 -21.83
N PHE A 923 -3.07 -49.65 -21.77
CA PHE A 923 -4.26 -49.85 -20.94
C PHE A 923 -4.04 -49.75 -19.43
N GLU A 924 -2.81 -49.91 -18.94
CA GLU A 924 -2.49 -49.79 -17.51
C GLU A 924 -2.75 -48.39 -16.96
N ARG A 925 -2.54 -47.35 -17.77
CA ARG A 925 -2.78 -45.94 -17.38
C ARG A 925 -4.22 -45.49 -17.65
N LEU A 926 -4.98 -46.28 -18.41
CA LEU A 926 -6.34 -45.93 -18.81
C LEU A 926 -7.29 -45.84 -17.61
N ASP A 927 -7.18 -46.77 -16.66
CA ASP A 927 -8.04 -46.79 -15.47
C ASP A 927 -7.82 -45.57 -14.56
N GLU A 928 -6.57 -45.15 -14.38
CA GLU A 928 -6.21 -43.96 -13.59
C GLU A 928 -6.79 -42.67 -14.19
N THR A 929 -6.72 -42.51 -15.51
CA THR A 929 -7.28 -41.34 -16.20
C THR A 929 -8.82 -41.38 -16.18
N LEU A 930 -9.43 -42.55 -16.38
CA LEU A 930 -10.88 -42.73 -16.33
C LEU A 930 -11.45 -42.40 -14.94
N ALA A 931 -10.80 -42.86 -13.87
CA ALA A 931 -11.22 -42.62 -12.49
C ALA A 931 -11.26 -41.12 -12.14
N GLN A 932 -10.47 -40.30 -12.82
CA GLN A 932 -10.45 -38.85 -12.63
C GLN A 932 -11.47 -38.13 -13.50
N VAL A 933 -11.61 -38.50 -14.78
CA VAL A 933 -12.46 -37.75 -15.72
C VAL A 933 -13.95 -38.12 -15.64
N MET A 934 -14.30 -39.38 -15.35
CA MET A 934 -15.71 -39.80 -15.33
C MET A 934 -16.53 -39.04 -14.27
N PRO A 935 -16.09 -38.92 -13.00
CA PRO A 935 -16.81 -38.13 -12.00
C PRO A 935 -16.89 -36.64 -12.38
N LEU A 936 -15.87 -36.12 -13.06
CA LEU A 936 -15.83 -34.74 -13.53
C LEU A 936 -16.90 -34.47 -14.60
N CYS A 937 -17.00 -35.36 -15.59
CA CYS A 937 -18.03 -35.30 -16.63
C CYS A 937 -19.43 -35.40 -16.04
N ASP A 938 -19.66 -36.34 -15.12
CA ASP A 938 -20.97 -36.57 -14.51
C ASP A 938 -21.41 -35.38 -13.63
N LYS A 939 -20.50 -34.87 -12.80
CA LYS A 939 -20.78 -33.73 -11.92
C LYS A 939 -21.14 -32.47 -12.71
N ASN A 940 -20.42 -32.19 -13.79
CA ASN A 940 -20.53 -30.93 -14.53
C ASN A 940 -21.39 -31.03 -15.82
N GLY A 941 -21.99 -32.19 -16.10
CA GLY A 941 -22.89 -32.37 -17.23
C GLY A 941 -22.20 -32.45 -18.61
N TYR A 942 -20.91 -32.78 -18.67
CA TYR A 942 -20.15 -32.91 -19.93
C TYR A 942 -20.44 -34.23 -20.66
N LYS A 943 -21.72 -34.43 -21.03
CA LYS A 943 -22.23 -35.68 -21.60
C LYS A 943 -21.61 -36.02 -22.94
N GLY A 944 -21.23 -35.03 -23.75
CA GLY A 944 -20.53 -35.24 -25.01
C GLY A 944 -19.18 -35.95 -24.81
N PHE A 945 -18.38 -35.49 -23.85
CA PHE A 945 -17.09 -36.12 -23.52
C PHE A 945 -17.27 -37.49 -22.87
N HIS A 946 -18.27 -37.64 -22.00
CA HIS A 946 -18.62 -38.94 -21.43
C HIS A 946 -18.91 -39.96 -22.54
N ALA A 947 -19.78 -39.62 -23.49
CA ALA A 947 -20.13 -40.49 -24.61
C ALA A 947 -18.92 -40.82 -25.49
N GLN A 948 -18.07 -39.83 -25.78
CA GLN A 948 -16.82 -40.04 -26.52
C GLN A 948 -15.89 -41.04 -25.81
N ILE A 949 -15.66 -40.85 -24.51
CA ILE A 949 -14.82 -41.74 -23.70
C ILE A 949 -15.33 -43.18 -23.75
N VAL A 950 -16.65 -43.37 -23.57
CA VAL A 950 -17.28 -44.71 -23.65
C VAL A 950 -17.05 -45.32 -25.03
N ALA A 951 -17.21 -44.55 -26.10
CA ALA A 951 -17.00 -45.02 -27.47
C ALA A 951 -15.54 -45.43 -27.71
N ASP A 952 -14.56 -44.60 -27.35
CA ASP A 952 -13.13 -44.85 -27.57
C ASP A 952 -12.66 -46.10 -26.81
N VAL A 953 -13.04 -46.24 -25.54
CA VAL A 953 -12.71 -47.42 -24.72
C VAL A 953 -13.37 -48.67 -25.27
N THR A 954 -14.62 -48.59 -25.72
CA THR A 954 -15.34 -49.73 -26.31
C THR A 954 -14.70 -50.18 -27.63
N LEU A 955 -14.33 -49.23 -28.49
CA LEU A 955 -13.63 -49.51 -29.76
C LEU A 955 -12.25 -50.12 -29.51
N ALA A 956 -11.48 -49.59 -28.56
CA ALA A 956 -10.18 -50.13 -28.18
C ALA A 956 -10.29 -51.55 -27.65
N HIS A 957 -11.23 -51.81 -26.74
CA HIS A 957 -11.48 -53.16 -26.21
C HIS A 957 -11.89 -54.14 -27.32
N ALA A 958 -12.72 -53.70 -28.28
CA ALA A 958 -13.09 -54.53 -29.42
C ALA A 958 -11.91 -54.83 -30.36
N ARG A 959 -10.97 -53.89 -30.53
CA ARG A 959 -9.75 -54.07 -31.35
C ARG A 959 -8.71 -54.97 -30.67
N ALA A 960 -8.59 -54.92 -29.33
CA ALA A 960 -7.56 -55.58 -28.54
C ALA A 960 -7.73 -57.12 -28.38
N GLY A 961 -8.36 -57.84 -29.31
CA GLY A 961 -8.76 -59.26 -29.15
C GLY A 961 -7.69 -60.22 -28.55
N GLY A 962 -8.13 -61.30 -27.89
CA GLY A 962 -7.23 -62.34 -27.36
C GLY A 962 -6.68 -62.06 -25.95
N GLU A 963 -5.34 -62.08 -25.79
CA GLU A 963 -4.67 -61.80 -24.50
C GLU A 963 -4.64 -60.31 -24.13
N ASP A 964 -4.68 -59.40 -25.10
CA ASP A 964 -4.63 -57.96 -24.84
C ASP A 964 -5.94 -57.42 -24.25
N ALA A 965 -7.09 -58.00 -24.60
CA ALA A 965 -8.37 -57.71 -23.97
C ALA A 965 -8.37 -58.06 -22.46
N LYS A 966 -7.55 -59.03 -22.04
CA LYS A 966 -7.36 -59.35 -20.61
C LYS A 966 -6.62 -58.26 -19.85
N ARG A 967 -5.99 -57.28 -20.52
CA ARG A 967 -5.31 -56.13 -19.90
C ARG A 967 -6.28 -55.02 -19.47
N PHE A 968 -7.56 -55.08 -19.87
CA PHE A 968 -8.62 -54.19 -19.39
C PHE A 968 -9.14 -54.65 -18.02
N THR A 969 -8.27 -54.66 -17.00
CA THR A 969 -8.61 -55.22 -15.67
C THR A 969 -9.15 -54.20 -14.68
N GLY A 970 -8.97 -52.91 -14.96
CA GLY A 970 -9.37 -51.77 -14.12
C GLY A 970 -10.86 -51.77 -13.77
N GLU A 971 -11.18 -51.29 -12.56
CA GLU A 971 -12.56 -51.29 -12.07
C GLU A 971 -13.41 -50.27 -12.83
N THR A 972 -12.87 -49.06 -13.05
CA THR A 972 -13.55 -47.99 -13.78
C THR A 972 -13.68 -48.36 -15.27
N VAL A 973 -12.64 -48.96 -15.86
CA VAL A 973 -12.71 -49.51 -17.22
C VAL A 973 -13.88 -50.49 -17.39
N LYS A 974 -14.08 -51.41 -16.44
CA LYS A 974 -15.20 -52.37 -16.50
C LYS A 974 -16.55 -51.70 -16.36
N GLN A 975 -16.66 -50.68 -15.51
CA GLN A 975 -17.88 -49.90 -15.36
C GLN A 975 -18.22 -49.18 -16.67
N VAL A 976 -17.24 -48.55 -17.32
CA VAL A 976 -17.41 -47.87 -18.61
C VAL A 976 -17.89 -48.84 -19.70
N LEU A 977 -17.30 -50.04 -19.78
CA LEU A 977 -17.71 -51.06 -20.76
C LEU A 977 -19.12 -51.63 -20.52
N GLN A 978 -19.71 -51.43 -19.33
CA GLN A 978 -21.07 -51.83 -19.00
C GLN A 978 -22.10 -50.73 -19.26
N LEU A 979 -21.66 -49.49 -19.50
CA LEU A 979 -22.57 -48.39 -19.84
C LEU A 979 -23.25 -48.67 -21.19
N PRO A 980 -24.51 -48.23 -21.36
CA PRO A 980 -25.20 -48.38 -22.64
C PRO A 980 -24.37 -47.70 -23.74
N ARG A 981 -24.20 -48.41 -24.86
CA ARG A 981 -23.57 -47.86 -26.05
C ARG A 981 -24.53 -46.80 -26.61
N VAL A 982 -24.14 -45.53 -26.49
CA VAL A 982 -24.89 -44.38 -27.00
C VAL A 982 -24.65 -44.25 -28.49
#